data_AF-A0A660YN66-F1
#
_entry.id   AF-A0A660YN66-F1
#
_cell.length_a   1.000
_cell.length_b   1.000
_cell.length_c   1.000
_cell.angle_alpha   90.00
_cell.angle_beta   90.00
_cell.angle_gamma   90.00
#
_symmetry.space_group_name_H-M   'P 1'
#
loop_
_entity.id
_entity.type
_entity.pdbx_description
1 polymer ?
#
loop_
_entity_poly.entity_id
_entity_poly.type
_entity_poly.pdbx_seq_one_letter_code
_entity_poly.pdbx_strand_id
1 'polypeptide(L)'
;MMKNNFAAIILFSLFLSCYSFAQEYLVVFASNLESSGGTYREDNSGADLFSVRFNAETKQVTNLTKLTDFSGAAEWFPSISPDLKWVAYNYQIHTFNEVHLLNLETGKDTAIVSDARFPEWINDSELLVSKKQGDRRDIYKVSLDLNGLRPQVYSVERLTDWAKCPNTSFAEDPYPVPGEDKFIFHTIRGSLTRVPAAIGIINEDGSGYSLITEWNGSGHGIVSSNGSKIVCSMAGNGKPVVIDIQKDPVSTSVLPLSTDAAEFSGYDTRFSNVSKVAWTYAAWADSGNSLLLSAQGSSPDNVFSFSRIFNVKFDENWESPEIFDISSEIENLAEKTGRDFCTASARKIPSQNSETSVVYVNIFLGSGNPENSGFPDFSLDENRDEYIKFRRNLVLFCEMIHNHNVVINWMTNWNFLNGVLKWEDFDLMASTNGKNVVRYIAEDLGMSVGPHCHENMGYNYADNCCLIDSLGVTPSDVVGGHISDPDDSHFQNWEKFRHAQQGEMFPHYFWKGNILTLHATYKHVNNPEPSGVWKPKDKNNFYKHDPDANLYAIGQYKSNLPGIVELVNLYKSGAVSKDSMLTGSVNLSQSQLDSQFISSFESNTLAKLLSMRDKGEIKIITFNQVIDIWKSSFDTSGFVYNAPEQTDSRVDDLIIDNFRLEQNSPNPFNSHTTINYTIREESEVCLSVLNMSGRHVRTLEQGRKGAGRYSVSWDMKDDNNLTVGSGVYLYSLKINGNYKQVRKMILIK
;
A
#
# COMPACT_ATOMS: atom_id res chain seq x y z
N MET A 1 16.36 -61.44 21.76
CA MET A 1 16.71 -61.64 20.33
C MET A 1 15.66 -60.93 19.48
N MET A 2 16.11 -60.10 18.54
CA MET A 2 15.42 -59.51 17.37
C MET A 2 14.29 -58.50 17.68
N LYS A 3 14.56 -57.19 17.50
CA LYS A 3 14.33 -56.34 16.28
C LYS A 3 12.85 -56.02 16.09
N ASN A 4 12.37 -54.84 15.69
CA ASN A 4 12.82 -53.45 15.60
C ASN A 4 11.56 -52.67 15.15
N ASN A 5 11.45 -51.39 15.51
CA ASN A 5 10.65 -50.33 14.90
C ASN A 5 9.11 -50.40 15.03
N PHE A 6 8.55 -49.56 15.90
CA PHE A 6 7.49 -48.56 15.62
C PHE A 6 7.04 -47.90 16.93
N ALA A 7 7.81 -46.93 17.43
CA ALA A 7 7.36 -45.99 18.47
C ALA A 7 8.43 -44.88 18.66
N ALA A 8 8.52 -43.98 17.68
CA ALA A 8 9.23 -42.71 17.81
C ALA A 8 8.33 -41.60 17.25
N ILE A 9 7.11 -41.53 17.78
CA ILE A 9 6.16 -40.43 17.66
C ILE A 9 5.49 -40.37 19.04
N ILE A 10 5.33 -39.17 19.60
CA ILE A 10 4.87 -38.89 20.98
C ILE A 10 6.02 -38.78 21.99
N LEU A 11 6.87 -37.76 21.83
CA LEU A 11 7.56 -37.05 22.93
C LEU A 11 8.34 -35.86 22.35
N PHE A 12 7.62 -34.86 21.83
CA PHE A 12 8.12 -33.50 21.64
C PHE A 12 6.90 -32.55 21.55
N SER A 13 6.09 -32.59 22.60
CA SER A 13 4.94 -31.70 22.81
C SER A 13 5.13 -31.02 24.15
N LEU A 14 6.03 -30.04 24.18
CA LEU A 14 6.20 -28.97 25.17
C LEU A 14 7.32 -28.06 24.62
N PHE A 15 7.06 -26.75 24.55
CA PHE A 15 7.82 -25.69 23.86
C PHE A 15 7.51 -25.46 22.36
N LEU A 16 6.25 -25.17 22.06
CA LEU A 16 5.95 -24.02 21.21
C LEU A 16 5.12 -23.03 22.04
N SER A 17 5.80 -22.28 22.91
CA SER A 17 5.30 -20.96 23.28
C SER A 17 5.31 -20.13 22.00
N CYS A 18 4.16 -19.58 21.65
CA CYS A 18 4.00 -18.60 20.59
C CYS A 18 5.11 -17.56 20.73
N TYR A 19 6.06 -17.53 19.78
CA TYR A 19 6.89 -16.34 19.61
C TYR A 19 5.97 -15.31 18.99
N SER A 20 5.43 -14.45 19.86
CA SER A 20 4.90 -13.15 19.50
C SER A 20 5.94 -12.45 18.61
N PHE A 21 5.51 -11.92 17.47
CA PHE A 21 6.41 -11.28 16.50
C PHE A 21 6.73 -9.86 16.94
N ALA A 22 7.96 -9.67 17.41
CA ALA A 22 8.51 -8.42 17.94
C ALA A 22 7.98 -7.17 17.23
N GLN A 23 7.03 -6.48 17.85
CA GLN A 23 6.67 -5.12 17.44
C GLN A 23 7.75 -4.17 17.98
N GLU A 24 8.82 -3.97 17.21
CA GLU A 24 9.85 -2.98 17.56
C GLU A 24 9.44 -1.57 17.13
N TYR A 25 9.73 -0.60 18.00
CA TYR A 25 9.46 0.82 17.82
C TYR A 25 10.73 1.64 18.06
N LEU A 26 10.96 2.64 17.22
CA LEU A 26 11.93 3.68 17.48
C LEU A 26 11.21 4.72 18.34
N VAL A 27 11.70 4.91 19.55
CA VAL A 27 11.14 5.85 20.52
C VAL A 27 12.15 6.97 20.71
N VAL A 28 11.77 8.20 20.40
CA VAL A 28 12.60 9.41 20.58
C VAL A 28 11.99 10.28 21.66
N PHE A 29 12.77 10.65 22.66
CA PHE A 29 12.28 11.35 23.85
C PHE A 29 13.29 12.39 24.36
N ALA A 30 12.79 13.36 25.13
CA ALA A 30 13.63 14.33 25.84
C ALA A 30 13.96 13.81 27.24
N SER A 31 15.22 13.89 27.64
CA SER A 31 15.65 13.48 28.99
C SER A 31 16.87 14.24 29.50
N ASN A 32 17.01 14.26 30.83
CA ASN A 32 18.17 14.78 31.54
C ASN A 32 19.13 13.68 32.01
N LEU A 33 19.18 12.56 31.28
CA LEU A 33 20.18 11.53 31.50
C LEU A 33 21.59 12.13 31.58
N GLU A 34 21.94 13.07 30.70
CA GLU A 34 23.26 13.71 30.68
C GLU A 34 23.27 15.21 31.01
N SER A 35 22.18 15.92 30.76
CA SER A 35 22.03 17.32 31.15
C SER A 35 21.52 17.49 32.59
N SER A 36 21.43 18.74 33.06
CA SER A 36 20.87 19.06 34.38
C SER A 36 19.47 19.66 34.34
N GLY A 37 18.90 19.92 33.16
CA GLY A 37 17.59 20.55 33.06
C GLY A 37 16.43 19.59 33.31
N GLY A 38 15.24 20.12 33.61
CA GLY A 38 14.05 19.31 33.83
C GLY A 38 13.39 18.87 32.52
N THR A 39 12.64 17.76 32.57
CA THR A 39 11.72 17.40 31.47
C THR A 39 10.27 17.34 31.91
N TYR A 40 9.80 18.35 32.62
CA TYR A 40 8.42 18.45 33.08
C TYR A 40 7.85 19.81 32.72
N ARG A 41 6.53 19.86 32.55
CA ARG A 41 5.82 21.04 32.08
C ARG A 41 6.23 22.27 32.91
N GLU A 42 6.52 23.38 32.22
CA GLU A 42 6.97 24.67 32.75
C GLU A 42 8.48 24.82 33.02
N ASP A 43 9.28 23.74 33.03
CA ASP A 43 10.73 23.87 33.02
C ASP A 43 11.27 24.43 31.70
N ASN A 44 12.20 25.37 31.75
CA ASN A 44 12.77 26.01 30.57
C ASN A 44 14.31 25.94 30.57
N SER A 45 14.85 25.03 31.38
CA SER A 45 16.29 24.84 31.53
C SER A 45 16.86 23.90 30.46
N GLY A 46 15.98 23.21 29.72
CA GLY A 46 16.27 22.44 28.52
C GLY A 46 16.89 21.07 28.78
N ALA A 47 16.67 20.14 27.85
CA ALA A 47 17.07 18.74 27.97
C ALA A 47 17.93 18.29 26.80
N ASP A 48 18.28 17.00 26.79
CA ASP A 48 18.92 16.35 25.65
C ASP A 48 17.89 15.44 24.95
N LEU A 49 18.07 15.21 23.65
CA LEU A 49 17.24 14.29 22.90
C LEU A 49 17.91 12.91 22.85
N PHE A 50 17.15 11.85 23.09
CA PHE A 50 17.60 10.47 23.06
C PHE A 50 16.67 9.60 22.22
N SER A 51 17.18 8.46 21.76
CA SER A 51 16.38 7.39 21.17
C SER A 51 16.63 6.04 21.82
N VAL A 52 15.62 5.18 21.82
CA VAL A 52 15.74 3.75 22.12
C VAL A 52 14.94 2.92 21.11
N ARG A 53 15.24 1.63 21.04
CA ARG A 53 14.33 0.62 20.49
C ARG A 53 13.49 0.03 21.59
N PHE A 54 12.18 0.02 21.41
CA PHE A 54 11.23 -0.58 22.34
C PHE A 54 10.49 -1.73 21.66
N ASN A 55 10.53 -2.91 22.26
CA ASN A 55 9.73 -4.05 21.81
C ASN A 55 8.44 -4.12 22.65
N ALA A 56 7.30 -3.82 22.03
CA ALA A 56 6.02 -3.71 22.75
C ALA A 56 5.50 -5.04 23.31
N GLU A 57 6.02 -6.17 22.84
CA GLU A 57 5.61 -7.52 23.27
C GLU A 57 6.51 -8.05 24.38
N THR A 58 7.83 -8.02 24.19
CA THR A 58 8.78 -8.49 25.21
C THR A 58 9.03 -7.45 26.30
N LYS A 59 8.53 -6.23 26.10
CA LYS A 59 8.75 -5.05 26.93
C LYS A 59 10.23 -4.67 27.08
N GLN A 60 11.09 -5.16 26.18
CA GLN A 60 12.52 -4.85 26.21
C GLN A 60 12.79 -3.47 25.61
N VAL A 61 13.67 -2.73 26.26
CA VAL A 61 14.27 -1.49 25.74
C VAL A 61 15.73 -1.79 25.39
N THR A 62 16.19 -1.32 24.23
CA THR A 62 17.57 -1.51 23.77
C THR A 62 18.07 -0.28 23.00
N ASN A 63 19.36 -0.26 22.65
CA ASN A 63 19.97 0.74 21.75
C ASN A 63 19.76 2.21 22.19
N LEU A 64 19.93 2.49 23.48
CA LEU A 64 19.93 3.86 24.00
C LEU A 64 21.02 4.70 23.33
N THR A 65 20.61 5.76 22.66
CA THR A 65 21.48 6.66 21.89
C THR A 65 21.14 8.11 22.20
N LYS A 66 22.14 8.93 22.52
CA LYS A 66 21.98 10.38 22.58
C LYS A 66 22.01 10.93 21.16
N LEU A 67 21.02 11.75 20.81
CA LEU A 67 20.91 12.31 19.47
C LEU A 67 21.54 13.71 19.39
N THR A 68 21.32 14.57 20.38
CA THR A 68 21.81 15.96 20.35
C THR A 68 23.25 16.08 20.85
N ASP A 69 24.09 16.80 20.10
CA ASP A 69 25.47 17.12 20.51
C ASP A 69 25.51 18.21 21.60
N PHE A 70 24.65 19.22 21.49
CA PHE A 70 24.59 20.33 22.45
C PHE A 70 23.67 19.98 23.61
N SER A 71 24.21 20.04 24.83
CA SER A 71 23.44 19.66 26.01
C SER A 71 22.47 20.74 26.46
N GLY A 72 21.27 20.34 26.88
CA GLY A 72 20.33 21.17 27.62
C GLY A 72 19.55 22.17 26.76
N ALA A 73 19.28 21.86 25.49
CA ALA A 73 18.60 22.79 24.58
C ALA A 73 17.37 22.21 23.88
N ALA A 74 17.13 20.90 23.97
CA ALA A 74 15.92 20.28 23.43
C ALA A 74 14.74 20.49 24.37
N GLU A 75 13.60 20.92 23.82
CA GLU A 75 12.31 20.94 24.51
C GLU A 75 11.50 19.66 24.22
N TRP A 76 10.39 19.47 24.93
CA TRP A 76 9.65 18.20 25.03
C TRP A 76 8.70 17.91 23.85
N PHE A 77 9.14 18.09 22.60
CA PHE A 77 8.28 17.85 21.44
C PHE A 77 9.05 17.29 20.24
N PRO A 78 9.71 16.13 20.37
CA PRO A 78 10.26 15.46 19.20
C PRO A 78 9.15 14.86 18.33
N SER A 79 9.36 14.83 17.02
CA SER A 79 8.53 14.14 16.05
C SER A 79 9.42 13.44 15.02
N ILE A 80 9.21 12.13 14.85
CA ILE A 80 9.99 11.30 13.92
C ILE A 80 9.34 11.37 12.52
N SER A 81 10.14 11.49 11.45
CA SER A 81 9.64 11.43 10.07
C SER A 81 9.08 10.03 9.74
N PRO A 82 8.12 9.90 8.81
CA PRO A 82 7.59 8.60 8.41
C PRO A 82 8.68 7.61 7.98
N ASP A 83 9.68 8.08 7.22
CA ASP A 83 10.82 7.28 6.76
C ASP A 83 11.90 6.95 7.82
N LEU A 84 11.68 7.32 9.08
CA LEU A 84 12.60 7.10 10.21
C LEU A 84 14.00 7.72 10.06
N LYS A 85 14.21 8.67 9.14
CA LYS A 85 15.52 9.30 8.94
C LYS A 85 15.70 10.62 9.68
N TRP A 86 14.62 11.29 10.05
CA TRP A 86 14.66 12.63 10.60
C TRP A 86 13.90 12.72 11.91
N VAL A 87 14.40 13.57 12.79
CA VAL A 87 13.70 14.02 13.99
C VAL A 87 13.55 15.52 13.92
N ALA A 88 12.31 16.00 13.91
CA ALA A 88 12.01 17.40 14.14
C ALA A 88 11.82 17.63 15.63
N TYR A 89 12.41 18.68 16.19
CA TYR A 89 12.25 18.98 17.61
C TYR A 89 12.39 20.48 17.89
N ASN A 90 11.84 20.91 19.03
CA ASN A 90 11.99 22.27 19.53
C ASN A 90 13.39 22.45 20.15
N TYR A 91 14.07 23.51 19.76
CA TYR A 91 15.32 23.97 20.34
C TYR A 91 15.11 25.32 21.04
N GLN A 92 15.46 25.41 22.31
CA GLN A 92 15.25 26.62 23.10
C GLN A 92 16.49 27.53 23.07
N ILE A 93 16.32 28.78 22.59
CA ILE A 93 17.36 29.81 22.60
C ILE A 93 16.92 30.97 23.49
N HIS A 94 17.37 30.99 24.74
CA HIS A 94 17.09 32.07 25.70
C HIS A 94 15.60 32.48 25.74
N THR A 95 15.22 33.53 25.00
CA THR A 95 13.89 34.15 25.00
C THR A 95 12.97 33.70 23.86
N PHE A 96 13.43 32.86 22.93
CA PHE A 96 12.64 32.35 21.81
C PHE A 96 12.93 30.87 21.51
N ASN A 97 12.15 30.26 20.62
CA ASN A 97 12.27 28.85 20.26
C ASN A 97 12.52 28.71 18.76
N GLU A 98 13.29 27.70 18.38
CA GLU A 98 13.48 27.29 17.00
C GLU A 98 12.98 25.85 16.83
N VAL A 99 12.58 25.49 15.61
CA VAL A 99 12.41 24.09 15.21
C VAL A 99 13.68 23.67 14.49
N HIS A 100 14.23 22.55 14.91
CA HIS A 100 15.42 21.91 14.36
C HIS A 100 15.07 20.60 13.69
N LEU A 101 15.88 20.21 12.71
CA LEU A 101 15.88 18.89 12.09
C LEU A 101 17.20 18.19 12.34
N LEU A 102 17.12 17.04 13.00
CA LEU A 102 18.21 16.12 13.22
C LEU A 102 18.12 14.94 12.28
N ASN A 103 19.18 14.67 11.54
CA ASN A 103 19.30 13.48 10.70
C ASN A 103 19.83 12.30 11.53
N LEU A 104 19.06 11.22 11.63
CA LEU A 104 19.37 10.07 12.48
C LEU A 104 20.55 9.22 11.96
N GLU A 105 20.86 9.28 10.66
CA GLU A 105 22.00 8.55 10.08
C GLU A 105 23.32 9.30 10.29
N THR A 106 23.31 10.62 10.11
CA THR A 106 24.52 11.45 10.12
C THR A 106 24.75 12.18 11.44
N GLY A 107 23.75 12.22 12.32
CA GLY A 107 23.75 13.00 13.56
C GLY A 107 23.64 14.52 13.34
N LYS A 108 23.43 14.96 12.10
CA LYS A 108 23.49 16.38 11.76
C LYS A 108 22.23 17.12 12.17
N ASP A 109 22.41 18.17 12.96
CA ASP A 109 21.36 19.08 13.43
C ASP A 109 21.33 20.39 12.59
N THR A 110 20.13 20.85 12.22
CA THR A 110 19.90 22.07 11.41
C THR A 110 18.64 22.80 11.87
N ALA A 111 18.77 24.06 12.30
CA ALA A 111 17.64 24.95 12.54
C ALA A 111 16.89 25.24 11.23
N ILE A 112 15.56 25.10 11.22
CA ILE A 112 14.71 25.32 10.05
C ILE A 112 13.75 26.49 10.20
N VAL A 113 13.16 26.72 11.38
CA VAL A 113 12.18 27.80 11.57
C VAL A 113 12.33 28.42 12.95
N SER A 114 12.52 29.75 13.01
CA SER A 114 12.56 30.51 14.25
C SER A 114 11.16 30.87 14.78
N ASP A 115 11.06 31.23 16.06
CA ASP A 115 9.81 31.56 16.78
C ASP A 115 8.71 30.50 16.65
N ALA A 116 9.10 29.25 16.45
CA ALA A 116 8.22 28.12 16.17
C ALA A 116 8.43 27.00 17.20
N ARG A 117 7.37 26.21 17.40
CA ARG A 117 7.29 25.10 18.36
C ARG A 117 6.32 24.03 17.85
N PHE A 118 6.39 22.84 18.43
CA PHE A 118 5.47 21.72 18.17
C PHE A 118 5.53 21.27 16.70
N PRO A 119 6.70 20.82 16.22
CA PRO A 119 6.81 20.24 14.89
C PRO A 119 6.09 18.89 14.84
N GLU A 120 5.30 18.68 13.80
CA GLU A 120 4.71 17.37 13.50
C GLU A 120 4.74 17.10 11.99
N TRP A 121 5.15 15.89 11.59
CA TRP A 121 5.30 15.52 10.18
C TRP A 121 3.96 15.19 9.52
N ILE A 122 3.69 15.83 8.38
CA ILE A 122 2.59 15.45 7.48
C ILE A 122 3.05 14.28 6.59
N ASN A 123 4.23 14.41 6.00
CA ASN A 123 4.88 13.45 5.11
C ASN A 123 6.41 13.64 5.15
N ASP A 124 7.17 12.94 4.32
CA ASP A 124 8.65 13.00 4.33
C ASP A 124 9.25 14.36 3.89
N SER A 125 8.44 15.36 3.57
CA SER A 125 8.90 16.67 3.10
C SER A 125 8.14 17.86 3.70
N GLU A 126 7.16 17.64 4.57
CA GLU A 126 6.31 18.70 5.10
C GLU A 126 6.05 18.54 6.59
N LEU A 127 6.15 19.66 7.32
CA LEU A 127 5.91 19.78 8.75
C LEU A 127 4.82 20.79 9.05
N LEU A 128 4.02 20.52 10.07
CA LEU A 128 3.22 21.52 10.77
C LEU A 128 4.03 22.08 11.94
N VAL A 129 3.97 23.40 12.14
CA VAL A 129 4.60 24.07 13.30
C VAL A 129 3.69 25.17 13.84
N SER A 130 3.79 25.46 15.13
CA SER A 130 3.08 26.57 15.77
C SER A 130 4.00 27.78 15.96
N LYS A 131 3.78 28.85 15.20
CA LYS A 131 4.64 30.05 15.20
C LYS A 131 3.96 31.23 15.90
N LYS A 132 4.72 31.93 16.77
CA LYS A 132 4.24 33.12 17.47
C LYS A 132 4.18 34.33 16.52
N GLN A 133 3.10 35.10 16.59
CA GLN A 133 2.88 36.34 15.84
C GLN A 133 2.28 37.40 16.76
N GLY A 134 3.14 38.24 17.37
CA GLY A 134 2.72 39.19 18.39
C GLY A 134 2.10 38.48 19.60
N ASP A 135 0.84 38.78 19.89
CA ASP A 135 0.07 38.20 21.00
C ASP A 135 -0.71 36.92 20.60
N ARG A 136 -0.51 36.41 19.39
CA ARG A 136 -1.18 35.20 18.86
C ARG A 136 -0.17 34.09 18.57
N ARG A 137 -0.64 32.84 18.53
CA ARG A 137 0.07 31.73 17.87
C ARG A 137 -0.81 31.10 16.80
N ASP A 138 -0.20 30.74 15.67
CA ASP A 138 -0.87 30.10 14.54
C ASP A 138 -0.08 28.90 14.03
N ILE A 139 -0.78 28.00 13.35
CA ILE A 139 -0.20 26.85 12.67
C ILE A 139 0.28 27.26 11.28
N TYR A 140 1.48 26.79 10.93
CA TYR A 140 2.11 26.96 9.64
C TYR A 140 2.52 25.61 9.07
N LYS A 141 2.40 25.46 7.75
CA LYS A 141 3.02 24.37 7.00
C LYS A 141 4.40 24.80 6.51
N VAL A 142 5.40 23.97 6.77
CA VAL A 142 6.79 24.16 6.38
C VAL A 142 7.14 23.08 5.38
N SER A 143 7.37 23.45 4.12
CA SER A 143 7.79 22.51 3.08
C SER A 143 9.31 22.51 2.96
N LEU A 144 9.88 21.32 2.86
CA LEU A 144 11.31 21.05 3.00
C LEU A 144 11.86 20.35 1.77
N ASP A 145 13.10 20.66 1.41
CA ASP A 145 13.95 19.82 0.57
C ASP A 145 15.00 19.13 1.44
N LEU A 146 14.94 17.79 1.47
CA LEU A 146 15.81 16.94 2.27
C LEU A 146 16.87 16.20 1.43
N ASN A 147 16.95 16.45 0.12
CA ASN A 147 17.86 15.75 -0.80
C ASN A 147 19.31 16.24 -0.72
N GLY A 148 19.53 17.42 -0.09
CA GLY A 148 20.84 17.99 0.12
C GLY A 148 21.51 17.54 1.43
N LEU A 149 22.79 17.88 1.60
CA LEU A 149 23.52 17.64 2.86
C LEU A 149 22.90 18.34 4.08
N ARG A 150 22.00 19.31 3.89
CA ARG A 150 21.27 20.04 4.93
C ARG A 150 19.83 20.24 4.46
N PRO A 151 18.83 20.06 5.34
CA PRO A 151 17.46 20.46 5.04
C PRO A 151 17.40 21.91 4.56
N GLN A 152 16.62 22.17 3.52
CA GLN A 152 16.31 23.52 3.05
C GLN A 152 14.82 23.78 3.19
N VAL A 153 14.44 24.95 3.72
CA VAL A 153 13.05 25.37 3.77
C VAL A 153 12.67 26.01 2.44
N TYR A 154 11.71 25.43 1.74
CA TYR A 154 11.19 25.93 0.47
C TYR A 154 10.05 26.94 0.68
N SER A 155 9.13 26.64 1.59
CA SER A 155 7.98 27.51 1.90
C SER A 155 7.55 27.40 3.36
N VAL A 156 6.99 28.49 3.87
CA VAL A 156 6.37 28.59 5.20
C VAL A 156 5.01 29.26 5.03
N GLU A 157 3.95 28.47 5.03
CA GLU A 157 2.58 28.91 4.75
C GLU A 157 1.73 28.96 6.02
N ARG A 158 1.00 30.05 6.25
CA ARG A 158 0.12 30.21 7.42
C ARG A 158 -1.23 29.54 7.19
N LEU A 159 -1.53 28.51 7.98
CA LEU A 159 -2.77 27.74 7.84
C LEU A 159 -3.90 28.26 8.73
N THR A 160 -3.60 28.84 9.89
CA THR A 160 -4.63 29.40 10.80
C THR A 160 -4.48 30.90 10.99
N ASP A 161 -5.60 31.60 11.17
CA ASP A 161 -5.66 33.03 11.54
C ASP A 161 -7.04 33.37 12.16
N TRP A 162 -7.31 34.67 12.38
CA TRP A 162 -8.58 35.12 12.99
C TRP A 162 -9.80 34.91 12.09
N ALA A 163 -9.62 34.96 10.78
CA ALA A 163 -10.68 34.74 9.81
C ALA A 163 -10.98 33.24 9.66
N LYS A 164 -9.94 32.41 9.64
CA LYS A 164 -10.05 30.94 9.50
C LYS A 164 -10.49 30.26 10.80
N CYS A 165 -9.98 30.72 11.95
CA CYS A 165 -10.26 30.15 13.28
C CYS A 165 -10.79 31.23 14.24
N PRO A 166 -12.09 31.59 14.15
CA PRO A 166 -12.67 32.62 15.01
C PRO A 166 -12.68 32.18 16.48
N ASN A 167 -12.37 33.12 17.37
CA ASN A 167 -12.23 32.89 18.82
C ASN A 167 -11.07 31.96 19.22
N THR A 168 -10.03 31.85 18.39
CA THR A 168 -8.78 31.19 18.73
C THR A 168 -7.68 32.23 18.92
N SER A 169 -7.17 32.37 20.15
CA SER A 169 -6.02 33.22 20.49
C SER A 169 -4.70 32.49 20.28
N PHE A 170 -4.66 31.19 20.56
CA PHE A 170 -3.51 30.35 20.26
C PHE A 170 -4.00 29.08 19.58
N ALA A 171 -3.52 28.83 18.36
CA ALA A 171 -3.51 27.53 17.73
C ALA A 171 -2.11 26.95 17.93
N GLU A 172 -2.02 25.89 18.72
CA GLU A 172 -0.77 25.24 19.07
C GLU A 172 -0.89 23.73 18.82
N ASP A 173 0.26 23.06 18.77
CA ASP A 173 0.32 21.61 18.91
C ASP A 173 -0.49 20.85 17.83
N PRO A 174 -0.14 21.06 16.55
CA PRO A 174 -0.88 20.49 15.43
C PRO A 174 -0.58 19.00 15.28
N TYR A 175 -1.57 18.24 14.82
CA TYR A 175 -1.40 16.83 14.46
C TYR A 175 -2.19 16.49 13.19
N PRO A 176 -1.55 15.98 12.12
CA PRO A 176 -2.24 15.66 10.87
C PRO A 176 -3.21 14.49 11.06
N VAL A 177 -4.30 14.50 10.28
CA VAL A 177 -5.24 13.37 10.20
C VAL A 177 -4.75 12.43 9.09
N PRO A 178 -4.24 11.23 9.40
CA PRO A 178 -3.66 10.36 8.37
C PRO A 178 -4.66 10.02 7.26
N GLY A 179 -4.27 10.26 6.01
CA GLY A 179 -5.09 9.98 4.84
C GLY A 179 -6.11 11.06 4.47
N GLU A 180 -6.14 12.18 5.20
CA GLU A 180 -6.99 13.34 4.89
C GLU A 180 -6.15 14.61 4.79
N ASP A 181 -6.57 15.56 3.96
CA ASP A 181 -5.96 16.90 3.87
C ASP A 181 -6.44 17.81 5.03
N LYS A 182 -6.30 17.32 6.28
CA LYS A 182 -6.77 17.99 7.50
C LYS A 182 -5.82 17.76 8.66
N PHE A 183 -5.90 18.63 9.67
CA PHE A 183 -5.18 18.45 10.92
C PHE A 183 -6.01 18.94 12.11
N ILE A 184 -5.76 18.34 13.27
CA ILE A 184 -6.26 18.82 14.55
C ILE A 184 -5.23 19.71 15.23
N PHE A 185 -5.66 20.55 16.16
CA PHE A 185 -4.76 21.38 16.96
C PHE A 185 -5.39 21.78 18.29
N HIS A 186 -4.55 22.05 19.28
CA HIS A 186 -4.96 22.61 20.56
C HIS A 186 -5.28 24.10 20.39
N THR A 187 -6.53 24.47 20.70
CA THR A 187 -7.02 25.85 20.56
C THR A 187 -7.34 26.46 21.92
N ILE A 188 -6.91 27.71 22.13
CA ILE A 188 -7.01 28.45 23.40
C ILE A 188 -7.70 29.80 23.20
N ARG A 189 -8.63 30.16 24.10
CA ARG A 189 -9.24 31.50 24.20
C ARG A 189 -8.58 32.38 25.26
N GLY A 190 -8.27 33.63 24.90
CA GLY A 190 -7.81 34.64 25.86
C GLY A 190 -6.33 34.52 26.19
N SER A 191 -5.96 34.62 27.47
CA SER A 191 -4.56 34.54 27.94
C SER A 191 -4.28 33.21 28.65
N LEU A 192 -3.01 32.76 28.60
CA LEU A 192 -2.52 31.43 29.02
C LEU A 192 -2.78 31.04 30.50
N THR A 193 -3.35 31.90 31.33
CA THR A 193 -3.35 31.73 32.80
C THR A 193 -4.69 31.39 33.45
N ARG A 194 -5.71 30.91 32.71
CA ARG A 194 -6.96 30.25 33.21
C ARG A 194 -7.90 29.89 32.02
N VAL A 195 -7.58 28.82 31.30
CA VAL A 195 -7.92 28.72 29.87
C VAL A 195 -9.19 27.92 29.57
N PRO A 196 -10.19 28.49 28.86
CA PRO A 196 -11.08 27.71 28.00
C PRO A 196 -10.24 27.20 26.82
N ALA A 197 -9.89 25.91 26.82
CA ALA A 197 -9.16 25.22 25.76
C ALA A 197 -10.00 24.07 25.15
N ALA A 198 -9.75 23.76 23.89
CA ALA A 198 -10.44 22.73 23.12
C ALA A 198 -9.53 22.11 22.04
N ILE A 199 -10.02 21.06 21.37
CA ILE A 199 -9.43 20.53 20.14
C ILE A 199 -10.19 21.11 18.95
N GLY A 200 -9.47 21.81 18.07
CA GLY A 200 -9.98 22.25 16.77
C GLY A 200 -9.56 21.29 15.65
N ILE A 201 -10.31 21.28 14.55
CA ILE A 201 -9.95 20.62 13.30
C ILE A 201 -10.16 21.59 12.14
N ILE A 202 -9.28 21.54 11.14
CA ILE A 202 -9.35 22.39 9.94
C ILE A 202 -8.72 21.65 8.75
N ASN A 203 -9.14 21.99 7.54
CA ASN A 203 -8.50 21.52 6.31
C ASN A 203 -7.14 22.21 6.13
N GLU A 204 -6.20 21.56 5.45
CA GLU A 204 -4.87 22.14 5.17
C GLU A 204 -4.93 23.42 4.32
N ASP A 205 -5.98 23.61 3.52
CA ASP A 205 -6.22 24.86 2.78
C ASP A 205 -6.73 26.02 3.68
N GLY A 206 -6.95 25.75 4.96
CA GLY A 206 -7.47 26.70 5.95
C GLY A 206 -9.00 26.84 5.96
N SER A 207 -9.74 25.97 5.27
CA SER A 207 -11.20 25.92 5.28
C SER A 207 -11.74 24.89 6.29
N GLY A 208 -13.07 24.89 6.52
CA GLY A 208 -13.72 23.82 7.28
C GLY A 208 -13.44 23.78 8.79
N TYR A 209 -13.00 24.89 9.39
CA TYR A 209 -12.73 24.94 10.83
C TYR A 209 -13.95 24.56 11.68
N SER A 210 -13.75 23.63 12.62
CA SER A 210 -14.74 23.26 13.63
C SER A 210 -14.06 22.81 14.93
N LEU A 211 -14.86 22.69 15.99
CA LEU A 211 -14.41 22.18 17.29
C LEU A 211 -14.80 20.71 17.42
N ILE A 212 -13.84 19.88 17.81
CA ILE A 212 -14.07 18.47 18.17
C ILE A 212 -14.52 18.37 19.62
N THR A 213 -13.93 19.19 20.51
CA THR A 213 -14.32 19.25 21.92
C THR A 213 -14.88 20.61 22.30
N GLU A 214 -15.71 20.64 23.34
CA GLU A 214 -16.09 21.90 23.97
C GLU A 214 -14.88 22.59 24.62
N TRP A 215 -15.03 23.86 25.01
CA TRP A 215 -14.01 24.63 25.74
C TRP A 215 -13.86 24.18 27.21
N ASN A 216 -13.60 22.89 27.39
CA ASN A 216 -13.59 22.17 28.67
C ASN A 216 -12.18 21.90 29.20
N GLY A 217 -11.15 22.43 28.52
CA GLY A 217 -9.76 22.26 28.92
C GLY A 217 -9.04 21.09 28.24
N SER A 218 -9.51 20.60 27.09
CA SER A 218 -8.72 19.67 26.27
C SER A 218 -7.40 20.31 25.84
N GLY A 219 -6.30 19.58 26.04
CA GLY A 219 -4.92 19.99 25.74
C GLY A 219 -4.37 19.34 24.48
N HIS A 220 -3.09 18.92 24.53
CA HIS A 220 -2.42 18.19 23.44
C HIS A 220 -3.26 17.02 22.94
N GLY A 221 -3.44 16.91 21.63
CA GLY A 221 -4.23 15.86 20.99
C GLY A 221 -3.47 15.18 19.85
N ILE A 222 -3.55 13.85 19.80
CA ILE A 222 -2.94 13.01 18.75
C ILE A 222 -4.00 12.17 18.05
N VAL A 223 -3.79 11.86 16.77
CA VAL A 223 -4.73 11.08 15.94
C VAL A 223 -4.17 9.68 15.71
N SER A 224 -5.02 8.64 15.80
CA SER A 224 -4.64 7.27 15.49
C SER A 224 -4.23 7.11 14.03
N SER A 225 -3.39 6.13 13.72
CA SER A 225 -2.83 5.92 12.37
C SER A 225 -3.89 5.69 11.28
N ASN A 226 -5.10 5.27 11.65
CA ASN A 226 -6.24 5.08 10.77
C ASN A 226 -7.23 6.27 10.74
N GLY A 227 -6.89 7.39 11.39
CA GLY A 227 -7.72 8.60 11.41
C GLY A 227 -9.04 8.47 12.19
N SER A 228 -9.25 7.41 12.99
CA SER A 228 -10.56 7.16 13.62
C SER A 228 -10.69 7.67 15.05
N LYS A 229 -9.58 7.83 15.78
CA LYS A 229 -9.59 8.20 17.19
C LYS A 229 -8.62 9.31 17.49
N ILE A 230 -8.99 10.15 18.45
CA ILE A 230 -8.12 11.17 19.04
C ILE A 230 -7.89 10.82 20.49
N VAL A 231 -6.65 10.92 20.96
CA VAL A 231 -6.35 10.90 22.38
C VAL A 231 -5.86 12.28 22.77
N CYS A 232 -6.45 12.88 23.80
CA CYS A 232 -5.99 14.17 24.30
C CYS A 232 -5.95 14.25 25.83
N SER A 233 -5.11 15.13 26.35
CA SER A 233 -5.03 15.40 27.79
C SER A 233 -6.13 16.36 28.23
N MET A 234 -6.59 16.24 29.48
CA MET A 234 -7.60 17.13 30.06
C MET A 234 -7.01 17.96 31.21
N ALA A 235 -7.17 19.28 31.11
CA ALA A 235 -6.84 20.20 32.19
C ALA A 235 -7.71 19.92 33.43
N GLY A 236 -7.15 20.14 34.62
CA GLY A 236 -7.85 19.96 35.89
C GLY A 236 -7.66 18.56 36.47
N ASN A 237 -8.33 17.53 35.92
CA ASN A 237 -8.27 16.18 36.50
C ASN A 237 -6.99 15.41 36.13
N GLY A 238 -6.25 15.81 35.09
CA GLY A 238 -4.99 15.18 34.70
C GLY A 238 -5.17 13.77 34.11
N LYS A 239 -6.39 13.43 33.67
CA LYS A 239 -6.70 12.16 33.01
C LYS A 239 -6.82 12.38 31.49
N PRO A 240 -6.26 11.49 30.66
CA PRO A 240 -6.46 11.56 29.23
C PRO A 240 -7.86 11.06 28.85
N VAL A 241 -8.35 11.50 27.70
CA VAL A 241 -9.60 11.03 27.08
C VAL A 241 -9.32 10.45 25.70
N VAL A 242 -10.13 9.49 25.30
CA VAL A 242 -10.21 9.00 23.92
C VAL A 242 -11.51 9.49 23.30
N ILE A 243 -11.41 10.00 22.07
CA ILE A 243 -12.50 10.57 21.30
C ILE A 243 -12.62 9.76 20.01
N ASP A 244 -13.81 9.22 19.74
CA ASP A 244 -14.13 8.53 18.50
C ASP A 244 -14.78 9.51 17.52
N ILE A 245 -14.01 9.97 16.54
CA ILE A 245 -14.43 11.01 15.59
C ILE A 245 -15.27 10.46 14.43
N GLN A 246 -15.39 9.14 14.31
CA GLN A 246 -16.21 8.48 13.29
C GLN A 246 -17.65 8.23 13.77
N LYS A 247 -17.94 8.40 15.07
CA LYS A 247 -19.30 8.30 15.62
C LYS A 247 -20.05 9.63 15.49
N ASP A 248 -21.34 9.56 15.20
CA ASP A 248 -22.27 10.69 15.24
C ASP A 248 -23.38 10.43 16.28
N PRO A 249 -23.43 11.18 17.40
CA PRO A 249 -22.48 12.24 17.78
C PRO A 249 -21.11 11.67 18.19
N VAL A 250 -20.08 12.52 18.10
CA VAL A 250 -18.72 12.20 18.55
C VAL A 250 -18.75 11.66 19.98
N SER A 251 -18.11 10.52 20.21
CA SER A 251 -18.09 9.85 21.51
C SER A 251 -16.80 10.17 22.25
N THR A 252 -16.87 10.52 23.53
CA THR A 252 -15.70 10.81 24.38
C THR A 252 -15.72 9.93 25.62
N SER A 253 -14.60 9.28 25.94
CA SER A 253 -14.42 8.41 27.10
C SER A 253 -13.17 8.80 27.88
N VAL A 254 -13.27 8.90 29.20
CA VAL A 254 -12.12 9.13 30.09
C VAL A 254 -11.34 7.83 30.22
N LEU A 255 -10.03 7.88 29.99
CA LEU A 255 -9.19 6.70 30.15
C LEU A 255 -9.05 6.34 31.64
N PRO A 256 -9.18 5.05 32.01
CA PRO A 256 -9.23 4.58 33.39
C PRO A 256 -7.84 4.52 34.05
N LEU A 257 -7.07 5.61 33.97
CA LEU A 257 -5.76 5.73 34.59
C LEU A 257 -5.86 6.40 35.97
N SER A 258 -5.04 5.94 36.90
CA SER A 258 -4.92 6.57 38.22
C SER A 258 -4.17 7.89 38.14
N THR A 259 -4.49 8.77 39.08
CA THR A 259 -3.80 10.05 39.32
C THR A 259 -3.31 10.14 40.77
N ASP A 260 -3.46 9.06 41.55
CA ASP A 260 -2.99 8.99 42.93
C ASP A 260 -1.46 8.75 42.93
N ALA A 261 -0.71 9.70 43.48
CA ALA A 261 0.75 9.60 43.56
C ALA A 261 1.25 8.39 44.35
N ALA A 262 0.47 7.89 45.32
CA ALA A 262 0.86 6.70 46.08
C ALA A 262 0.98 5.45 45.20
N GLU A 263 0.13 5.31 44.18
CA GLU A 263 0.16 4.16 43.26
C GLU A 263 1.42 4.13 42.38
N PHE A 264 2.04 5.29 42.17
CA PHE A 264 3.25 5.40 41.33
C PHE A 264 4.55 5.35 42.13
N SER A 265 4.49 5.37 43.47
CA SER A 265 5.69 5.33 44.32
C SER A 265 6.54 4.06 44.14
N GLY A 266 5.93 2.97 43.66
CA GLY A 266 6.63 1.73 43.30
C GLY A 266 7.44 1.81 42.00
N TYR A 267 7.10 2.73 41.09
CA TYR A 267 7.87 2.99 39.86
C TYR A 267 9.00 4.00 40.13
N ASP A 268 8.70 5.06 40.89
CA ASP A 268 9.68 6.08 41.29
C ASP A 268 9.31 6.68 42.65
N THR A 269 10.23 6.57 43.60
CA THR A 269 10.03 7.05 44.98
C THR A 269 9.76 8.55 45.06
N ARG A 270 10.10 9.36 44.04
CA ARG A 270 9.78 10.78 43.98
C ARG A 270 8.27 11.04 43.97
N PHE A 271 7.46 10.09 43.50
CA PHE A 271 6.00 10.22 43.55
C PHE A 271 5.46 10.28 44.99
N SER A 272 6.17 9.74 45.98
CA SER A 272 5.79 9.86 47.39
C SER A 272 5.84 11.30 47.93
N ASN A 273 6.50 12.22 47.22
CA ASN A 273 6.69 13.61 47.63
C ASN A 273 5.76 14.60 46.90
N VAL A 274 4.85 14.11 46.07
CA VAL A 274 3.90 14.94 45.31
C VAL A 274 2.47 14.58 45.65
N SER A 275 1.53 15.51 45.45
CA SER A 275 0.12 15.29 45.79
C SER A 275 -0.65 14.55 44.69
N LYS A 276 -0.15 14.57 43.45
CA LYS A 276 -0.88 14.05 42.28
C LYS A 276 0.05 13.63 41.14
N VAL A 277 -0.42 12.70 40.32
CA VAL A 277 0.10 12.41 38.97
C VAL A 277 -0.82 12.98 37.90
N ALA A 278 -0.24 13.66 36.91
CA ALA A 278 -0.95 14.14 35.74
C ALA A 278 -0.42 13.49 34.46
N TRP A 279 -1.32 12.88 33.68
CA TRP A 279 -1.02 12.40 32.34
C TRP A 279 -1.12 13.57 31.36
N THR A 280 0.02 13.95 30.78
CA THR A 280 0.16 15.28 30.13
C THR A 280 0.29 15.19 28.62
N TYR A 281 1.06 14.22 28.12
CA TYR A 281 1.36 14.03 26.70
C TYR A 281 1.22 12.57 26.32
N ALA A 282 0.88 12.36 25.05
CA ALA A 282 0.66 11.04 24.49
C ALA A 282 1.36 10.91 23.13
N ALA A 283 1.76 9.70 22.78
CA ALA A 283 2.04 9.30 21.41
C ALA A 283 1.55 7.87 21.19
N TRP A 284 1.30 7.52 19.94
CA TRP A 284 0.93 6.17 19.58
C TRP A 284 2.15 5.25 19.65
N ALA A 285 2.04 4.20 20.46
CA ALA A 285 3.05 3.16 20.53
C ALA A 285 2.80 2.06 19.50
N ASP A 286 1.57 1.91 18.97
CA ASP A 286 1.21 1.03 17.85
C ASP A 286 -0.08 1.50 17.16
N SER A 287 -0.54 0.80 16.12
CA SER A 287 -1.77 1.11 15.37
C SER A 287 -3.06 0.58 16.04
N GLY A 288 -2.96 0.06 17.26
CA GLY A 288 -4.07 -0.52 18.02
C GLY A 288 -4.51 0.40 19.14
N ASN A 289 -4.30 -0.06 20.38
CA ASN A 289 -4.72 0.61 21.60
C ASN A 289 -3.55 0.77 22.58
N SER A 290 -2.33 1.00 22.07
CA SER A 290 -1.12 1.19 22.87
C SER A 290 -0.60 2.61 22.75
N LEU A 291 -0.35 3.25 23.89
CA LEU A 291 0.13 4.63 23.99
C LEU A 291 1.44 4.70 24.74
N LEU A 292 2.31 5.64 24.37
CA LEU A 292 3.34 6.16 25.25
C LEU A 292 2.79 7.41 25.93
N LEU A 293 2.70 7.39 27.25
CA LEU A 293 2.11 8.46 28.05
C LEU A 293 3.14 9.04 29.00
N SER A 294 3.24 10.37 29.03
CA SER A 294 4.05 11.08 30.02
C SER A 294 3.23 11.35 31.29
N ALA A 295 3.73 10.89 32.43
CA ALA A 295 3.14 11.10 33.74
C ALA A 295 4.03 12.02 34.58
N GLN A 296 3.48 13.15 35.01
CA GLN A 296 4.21 14.16 35.75
C GLN A 296 3.77 14.22 37.21
N GLY A 297 4.75 14.28 38.12
CA GLY A 297 4.50 14.51 39.54
C GLY A 297 4.18 15.99 39.79
N SER A 298 3.11 16.26 40.56
CA SER A 298 2.66 17.63 40.82
C SER A 298 2.35 17.92 42.29
N SER A 299 2.87 19.04 42.82
CA SER A 299 2.63 19.52 44.19
C SER A 299 2.98 21.01 44.36
N PRO A 300 2.03 21.89 44.75
CA PRO A 300 0.57 21.67 44.76
C PRO A 300 0.01 21.47 43.33
N ASP A 301 -1.29 21.22 43.18
CA ASP A 301 -1.92 20.93 41.88
C ASP A 301 -1.51 21.90 40.76
N ASN A 302 -1.03 21.34 39.64
CA ASN A 302 -0.53 22.01 38.44
C ASN A 302 0.85 22.67 38.57
N VAL A 303 1.57 22.46 39.67
CA VAL A 303 3.02 22.74 39.75
C VAL A 303 3.75 21.42 39.56
N PHE A 304 4.45 21.25 38.45
CA PHE A 304 5.13 19.99 38.09
C PHE A 304 6.61 20.01 38.51
N SER A 305 7.18 18.85 38.81
CA SER A 305 8.57 18.77 39.32
C SER A 305 9.44 17.67 38.71
N PHE A 306 8.84 16.67 38.06
CA PHE A 306 9.54 15.63 37.30
C PHE A 306 8.54 14.90 36.38
N SER A 307 9.05 14.14 35.42
CA SER A 307 8.24 13.38 34.47
C SER A 307 8.82 11.98 34.23
N ARG A 308 7.94 11.02 33.98
CA ARG A 308 8.30 9.68 33.47
C ARG A 308 7.43 9.33 32.26
N ILE A 309 7.92 8.43 31.42
CA ILE A 309 7.17 7.88 30.28
C ILE A 309 6.77 6.45 30.64
N PHE A 310 5.52 6.11 30.32
CA PHE A 310 4.98 4.76 30.46
C PHE A 310 4.44 4.29 29.12
N ASN A 311 4.66 3.02 28.78
CA ASN A 311 3.84 2.36 27.77
C ASN A 311 2.56 1.86 28.44
N VAL A 312 1.41 2.27 27.91
CA VAL A 312 0.09 1.88 28.42
C VAL A 312 -0.68 1.21 27.30
N LYS A 313 -0.93 -0.08 27.45
CA LYS A 313 -1.71 -0.88 26.51
C LYS A 313 -3.11 -1.08 27.05
N PHE A 314 -4.12 -0.73 26.27
CA PHE A 314 -5.51 -0.97 26.62
C PHE A 314 -6.07 -2.20 25.91
N ASP A 315 -7.12 -2.78 26.48
CA ASP A 315 -7.99 -3.71 25.75
C ASP A 315 -8.74 -3.02 24.59
N GLU A 316 -9.46 -3.80 23.78
CA GLU A 316 -10.22 -3.31 22.62
C GLU A 316 -11.26 -2.22 22.98
N ASN A 317 -11.72 -2.20 24.23
CA ASN A 317 -12.76 -1.29 24.72
C ASN A 317 -12.21 -0.07 25.47
N TRP A 318 -10.88 0.04 25.61
CA TRP A 318 -10.21 1.11 26.36
C TRP A 318 -10.48 1.11 27.88
N GLU A 319 -10.83 -0.05 28.45
CA GLU A 319 -11.25 -0.19 29.85
C GLU A 319 -10.17 -0.73 30.79
N SER A 320 -9.27 -1.60 30.30
CA SER A 320 -8.25 -2.27 31.12
C SER A 320 -6.84 -1.85 30.71
N PRO A 321 -6.17 -0.94 31.45
CA PRO A 321 -4.81 -0.51 31.14
C PRO A 321 -3.76 -1.46 31.74
N GLU A 322 -2.83 -1.93 30.91
CA GLU A 322 -1.57 -2.54 31.31
C GLU A 322 -0.47 -1.46 31.24
N ILE A 323 0.11 -1.11 32.39
CA ILE A 323 1.12 -0.04 32.51
C ILE A 323 2.51 -0.63 32.64
N PHE A 324 3.41 -0.18 31.77
CA PHE A 324 4.83 -0.54 31.76
C PHE A 324 5.72 0.71 31.86
N ASP A 325 6.61 0.75 32.86
CA ASP A 325 7.53 1.87 33.09
C ASP A 325 8.76 1.78 32.18
N ILE A 326 8.65 2.39 31.00
CA ILE A 326 9.78 2.42 30.05
C ILE A 326 10.93 3.29 30.57
N SER A 327 10.65 4.31 31.39
CA SER A 327 11.68 5.16 31.99
C SER A 327 12.65 4.37 32.87
N SER A 328 12.16 3.42 33.67
CA SER A 328 13.02 2.58 34.51
C SER A 328 13.97 1.71 33.68
N GLU A 329 13.50 1.13 32.57
CA GLU A 329 14.35 0.36 31.68
C GLU A 329 15.43 1.22 31.00
N ILE A 330 15.08 2.45 30.61
CA ILE A 330 16.04 3.40 30.04
C ILE A 330 17.09 3.81 31.09
N GLU A 331 16.67 4.09 32.32
CA GLU A 331 17.54 4.36 33.46
C GLU A 331 18.54 3.22 33.71
N ASN A 332 18.05 1.97 33.69
CA ASN A 332 18.89 0.77 33.82
C ASN A 332 19.93 0.67 32.70
N LEU A 333 19.52 0.87 31.43
CA LEU A 333 20.45 0.88 30.29
C LEU A 333 21.50 1.99 30.38
N ALA A 334 21.13 3.13 30.94
CA ALA A 334 22.01 4.28 31.12
C ALA A 334 22.90 4.19 32.37
N GLU A 335 22.69 3.18 33.23
CA GLU A 335 23.26 3.07 34.58
C GLU A 335 23.03 4.34 35.43
N LYS A 336 21.83 4.92 35.34
CA LYS A 336 21.41 6.15 36.02
C LYS A 336 20.09 5.95 36.75
N THR A 337 19.77 6.84 37.68
CA THR A 337 18.48 6.85 38.40
C THR A 337 18.03 8.27 38.70
N GLY A 338 16.74 8.45 38.96
CA GLY A 338 16.12 9.72 39.34
C GLY A 338 16.11 10.74 38.21
N ARG A 339 15.97 10.28 36.96
CA ARG A 339 15.99 11.10 35.75
C ARG A 339 14.58 11.39 35.25
N ASP A 340 14.48 12.45 34.47
CA ASP A 340 13.23 12.92 33.91
C ASP A 340 13.11 12.48 32.46
N PHE A 341 11.94 12.02 32.08
CA PHE A 341 11.61 11.60 30.73
C PHE A 341 10.28 12.22 30.32
N CYS A 342 10.27 12.92 29.19
CA CYS A 342 9.07 13.52 28.66
C CYS A 342 8.96 13.27 27.18
N THR A 343 7.71 13.15 26.74
CA THR A 343 7.27 13.17 25.34
C THR A 343 8.11 12.26 24.45
N ALA A 344 7.61 11.05 24.27
CA ALA A 344 8.16 10.15 23.29
C ALA A 344 7.38 10.30 21.99
N SER A 345 8.03 10.59 20.87
CA SER A 345 7.49 10.19 19.57
C SER A 345 7.88 8.73 19.35
N ALA A 346 6.96 7.91 18.88
CA ALA A 346 7.24 6.53 18.55
C ALA A 346 6.75 6.22 17.14
N ARG A 347 7.59 5.55 16.38
CA ARG A 347 7.20 4.95 15.11
C ARG A 347 7.64 3.51 15.06
N LYS A 348 6.78 2.67 14.49
CA LYS A 348 7.09 1.25 14.30
C LYS A 348 8.34 1.17 13.43
N ILE A 349 9.36 0.48 13.92
CA ILE A 349 10.46 0.08 13.07
C ILE A 349 9.88 -1.00 12.17
N PRO A 350 9.94 -0.84 10.83
CA PRO A 350 9.60 -1.92 9.93
C PRO A 350 10.31 -3.16 10.42
N SER A 351 9.53 -4.15 10.88
CA SER A 351 10.10 -5.39 11.36
C SER A 351 10.99 -5.91 10.26
N GLN A 352 12.21 -6.36 10.58
CA GLN A 352 12.98 -7.18 9.65
C GLN A 352 12.38 -8.60 9.50
N ASN A 353 11.12 -8.81 9.93
CA ASN A 353 10.28 -9.98 9.68
C ASN A 353 8.83 -9.73 10.15
N SER A 354 7.92 -9.31 9.27
CA SER A 354 6.47 -9.30 9.55
C SER A 354 5.82 -10.67 9.23
N GLU A 355 4.98 -11.23 10.11
CA GLU A 355 3.98 -12.22 9.70
C GLU A 355 2.64 -11.50 9.49
N THR A 356 1.88 -11.75 8.43
CA THR A 356 1.90 -12.88 7.50
C THR A 356 2.61 -12.55 6.20
N SER A 357 3.43 -13.47 5.72
CA SER A 357 3.92 -13.46 4.35
C SER A 357 2.76 -13.65 3.39
N VAL A 358 2.09 -12.54 3.05
CA VAL A 358 0.96 -12.52 2.12
C VAL A 358 1.42 -12.05 0.76
N VAL A 359 1.02 -12.79 -0.27
CA VAL A 359 1.11 -12.27 -1.64
C VAL A 359 -0.03 -11.29 -1.85
N TYR A 360 0.28 -10.09 -2.31
CA TYR A 360 -0.71 -9.09 -2.69
C TYR A 360 -1.15 -9.35 -4.12
N VAL A 361 -2.42 -9.66 -4.30
CA VAL A 361 -2.99 -10.14 -5.56
C VAL A 361 -3.94 -9.08 -6.11
N ASN A 362 -3.70 -8.67 -7.34
CA ASN A 362 -4.63 -7.84 -8.09
C ASN A 362 -5.40 -8.69 -9.10
N ILE A 363 -6.70 -8.46 -9.25
CA ILE A 363 -7.44 -8.96 -10.42
C ILE A 363 -7.59 -7.78 -11.37
N PHE A 364 -6.95 -7.90 -12.54
CA PHE A 364 -6.94 -6.87 -13.58
C PHE A 364 -7.89 -7.28 -14.69
N LEU A 365 -8.82 -6.41 -15.06
CA LEU A 365 -9.72 -6.60 -16.18
C LEU A 365 -9.50 -5.47 -17.19
N GLY A 366 -8.91 -5.77 -18.34
CA GLY A 366 -8.70 -4.78 -19.41
C GLY A 366 -9.76 -4.88 -20.50
N SER A 367 -10.23 -3.74 -21.03
CA SER A 367 -11.00 -3.73 -22.28
C SER A 367 -10.11 -4.14 -23.46
N GLY A 368 -10.60 -5.05 -24.31
CA GLY A 368 -9.86 -5.51 -25.50
C GLY A 368 -9.76 -4.43 -26.60
N ASN A 369 -8.78 -4.55 -27.50
CA ASN A 369 -8.59 -3.61 -28.59
C ASN A 369 -9.24 -4.11 -29.91
N PRO A 370 -9.92 -3.25 -30.71
CA PRO A 370 -10.62 -3.69 -31.92
C PRO A 370 -9.71 -4.36 -32.95
N GLU A 371 -8.46 -3.90 -33.04
CA GLU A 371 -7.54 -4.30 -34.11
C GLU A 371 -6.99 -5.74 -34.00
N ASN A 372 -7.10 -6.40 -32.84
CA ASN A 372 -6.43 -7.70 -32.60
C ASN A 372 -7.24 -8.76 -31.84
N SER A 373 -8.49 -8.51 -31.43
CA SER A 373 -9.16 -9.37 -30.43
C SER A 373 -10.62 -9.76 -30.68
N GLY A 374 -11.22 -9.40 -31.83
CA GLY A 374 -12.65 -9.64 -32.05
C GLY A 374 -13.55 -8.79 -31.14
N PHE A 375 -13.03 -7.66 -30.65
CA PHE A 375 -13.75 -6.66 -29.88
C PHE A 375 -14.41 -5.67 -30.85
N PRO A 376 -15.76 -5.56 -30.89
CA PRO A 376 -16.44 -4.70 -31.87
C PRO A 376 -16.16 -3.22 -31.66
N ASP A 377 -16.22 -2.43 -32.74
CA ASP A 377 -16.17 -0.97 -32.68
C ASP A 377 -17.56 -0.44 -32.26
N PHE A 378 -17.68 -0.02 -31.00
CA PHE A 378 -18.94 0.41 -30.42
C PHE A 378 -19.32 1.84 -30.83
N SER A 379 -18.48 2.54 -31.59
CA SER A 379 -18.85 3.81 -32.22
C SER A 379 -19.82 3.62 -33.40
N LEU A 380 -19.91 2.41 -33.98
CA LEU A 380 -20.76 2.09 -35.13
C LEU A 380 -22.16 1.64 -34.69
N ASP A 381 -23.20 2.13 -35.37
CA ASP A 381 -24.61 1.84 -35.05
C ASP A 381 -24.94 0.33 -35.13
N GLU A 382 -24.35 -0.38 -36.09
CA GLU A 382 -24.53 -1.81 -36.30
C GLU A 382 -24.05 -2.68 -35.13
N ASN A 383 -23.20 -2.12 -34.24
CA ASN A 383 -22.61 -2.84 -33.11
C ASN A 383 -23.34 -2.60 -31.77
N ARG A 384 -24.51 -1.94 -31.75
CA ARG A 384 -25.27 -1.70 -30.50
C ARG A 384 -25.61 -3.00 -29.76
N ASP A 385 -26.04 -4.04 -30.47
CA ASP A 385 -26.40 -5.32 -29.82
C ASP A 385 -25.17 -6.03 -29.22
N GLU A 386 -24.02 -5.92 -29.87
CA GLU A 386 -22.76 -6.41 -29.30
C GLU A 386 -22.33 -5.57 -28.10
N TYR A 387 -22.49 -4.24 -28.13
CA TYR A 387 -22.24 -3.39 -26.95
C TYR A 387 -23.06 -3.89 -25.75
N ILE A 388 -24.38 -4.09 -25.94
CA ILE A 388 -25.29 -4.56 -24.88
C ILE A 388 -24.83 -5.91 -24.32
N LYS A 389 -24.39 -6.83 -25.19
CA LYS A 389 -23.88 -8.14 -24.79
C LYS A 389 -22.59 -8.04 -23.97
N PHE A 390 -21.62 -7.25 -24.41
CA PHE A 390 -20.35 -7.04 -23.70
C PHE A 390 -20.56 -6.32 -22.37
N ARG A 391 -21.42 -5.31 -22.36
CA ARG A 391 -21.85 -4.58 -21.17
C ARG A 391 -22.53 -5.51 -20.16
N ARG A 392 -23.45 -6.37 -20.59
CA ARG A 392 -24.10 -7.37 -19.73
C ARG A 392 -23.09 -8.35 -19.14
N ASN A 393 -22.18 -8.89 -19.95
CA ASN A 393 -21.21 -9.87 -19.46
C ASN A 393 -20.21 -9.24 -18.48
N LEU A 394 -19.84 -7.98 -18.69
CA LEU A 394 -19.06 -7.20 -17.73
C LEU A 394 -19.79 -7.03 -16.40
N VAL A 395 -21.07 -6.61 -16.42
CA VAL A 395 -21.88 -6.46 -15.20
C VAL A 395 -21.97 -7.80 -14.45
N LEU A 396 -22.32 -8.89 -15.14
CA LEU A 396 -22.43 -10.21 -14.53
C LEU A 396 -21.11 -10.69 -13.89
N PHE A 397 -19.98 -10.43 -14.54
CA PHE A 397 -18.67 -10.76 -13.98
C PHE A 397 -18.38 -9.92 -12.73
N CYS A 398 -18.66 -8.62 -12.78
CA CYS A 398 -18.38 -7.71 -11.66
C CYS A 398 -19.29 -8.01 -10.46
N GLU A 399 -20.58 -8.25 -10.67
CA GLU A 399 -21.51 -8.68 -9.61
C GLU A 399 -21.06 -10.01 -8.98
N MET A 400 -20.65 -10.98 -9.79
CA MET A 400 -20.13 -12.26 -9.29
C MET A 400 -18.91 -12.04 -8.39
N ILE A 401 -17.94 -11.22 -8.82
CA ILE A 401 -16.76 -10.87 -8.02
C ILE A 401 -17.16 -10.17 -6.70
N HIS A 402 -18.05 -9.17 -6.80
CA HIS A 402 -18.53 -8.38 -5.67
C HIS A 402 -19.21 -9.26 -4.61
N ASN A 403 -20.04 -10.22 -5.04
CA ASN A 403 -20.74 -11.15 -4.14
C ASN A 403 -19.79 -12.05 -3.32
N HIS A 404 -18.53 -12.19 -3.72
CA HIS A 404 -17.49 -12.91 -2.97
C HIS A 404 -16.63 -11.99 -2.08
N ASN A 405 -17.02 -10.72 -1.92
CA ASN A 405 -16.27 -9.67 -1.22
C ASN A 405 -14.86 -9.50 -1.81
N VAL A 406 -14.79 -9.41 -3.14
CA VAL A 406 -13.55 -9.19 -3.88
C VAL A 406 -13.67 -7.91 -4.71
N VAL A 407 -12.55 -7.23 -4.86
CA VAL A 407 -12.42 -6.02 -5.70
C VAL A 407 -11.54 -6.31 -6.91
N ILE A 408 -11.80 -5.61 -8.02
CA ILE A 408 -10.98 -5.66 -9.24
C ILE A 408 -10.48 -4.27 -9.60
N ASN A 409 -9.46 -4.23 -10.46
CA ASN A 409 -9.07 -3.05 -11.21
C ASN A 409 -9.60 -3.22 -12.63
N TRP A 410 -10.69 -2.52 -12.96
CA TRP A 410 -11.23 -2.51 -14.32
C TRP A 410 -10.62 -1.32 -15.08
N MET A 411 -9.87 -1.63 -16.14
CA MET A 411 -9.26 -0.62 -16.98
C MET A 411 -9.90 -0.62 -18.36
N THR A 412 -10.57 0.47 -18.69
CA THR A 412 -11.40 0.57 -19.88
C THR A 412 -10.83 1.54 -20.91
N ASN A 413 -11.12 1.27 -22.18
CA ASN A 413 -10.56 2.01 -23.31
C ASN A 413 -11.58 2.94 -23.97
N TRP A 414 -11.08 3.82 -24.82
CA TRP A 414 -11.84 4.79 -25.61
C TRP A 414 -13.05 4.19 -26.32
N ASN A 415 -12.88 3.05 -26.99
CA ASN A 415 -13.94 2.40 -27.76
C ASN A 415 -15.13 2.01 -26.87
N PHE A 416 -14.86 1.32 -25.74
CA PHE A 416 -15.94 0.94 -24.83
C PHE A 416 -16.60 2.17 -24.19
N LEU A 417 -15.81 3.17 -23.76
CA LEU A 417 -16.32 4.40 -23.17
C LEU A 417 -17.23 5.20 -24.13
N ASN A 418 -16.88 5.27 -25.42
CA ASN A 418 -17.77 5.85 -26.42
C ASN A 418 -19.07 5.04 -26.59
N GLY A 419 -18.99 3.71 -26.49
CA GLY A 419 -20.17 2.87 -26.41
C GLY A 419 -21.07 3.22 -25.22
N VAL A 420 -20.48 3.45 -24.04
CA VAL A 420 -21.22 3.88 -22.84
C VAL A 420 -21.95 5.21 -23.07
N LEU A 421 -21.22 6.22 -23.57
CA LEU A 421 -21.78 7.55 -23.85
C LEU A 421 -22.88 7.53 -24.91
N LYS A 422 -22.75 6.65 -25.90
CA LYS A 422 -23.67 6.58 -27.03
C LYS A 422 -24.92 5.75 -26.73
N TRP A 423 -24.78 4.68 -25.96
CA TRP A 423 -25.80 3.63 -25.89
C TRP A 423 -26.49 3.48 -24.53
N GLU A 424 -25.94 3.95 -23.41
CA GLU A 424 -26.61 3.86 -22.10
C GLU A 424 -27.86 4.76 -22.03
N ASP A 425 -29.01 4.17 -22.35
CA ASP A 425 -30.34 4.77 -22.23
C ASP A 425 -31.05 4.30 -20.93
N PHE A 426 -32.25 4.84 -20.68
CA PHE A 426 -33.03 4.49 -19.49
C PHE A 426 -33.31 2.99 -19.37
N ASP A 427 -33.49 2.28 -20.49
CA ASP A 427 -33.81 0.85 -20.48
C ASP A 427 -32.58 0.02 -20.10
N LEU A 428 -31.39 0.36 -20.60
CA LEU A 428 -30.15 -0.30 -20.19
C LEU A 428 -29.80 0.02 -18.73
N MET A 429 -29.90 1.29 -18.34
CA MET A 429 -29.58 1.73 -16.99
C MET A 429 -30.53 1.16 -15.93
N ALA A 430 -31.73 0.69 -16.30
CA ALA A 430 -32.64 0.01 -15.38
C ALA A 430 -32.00 -1.24 -14.74
N SER A 431 -31.08 -1.91 -15.45
CA SER A 431 -30.34 -3.07 -14.94
C SER A 431 -29.18 -2.73 -14.00
N THR A 432 -28.86 -1.45 -13.84
CA THR A 432 -27.70 -0.94 -13.09
C THR A 432 -28.11 0.22 -12.18
N ASN A 433 -29.26 0.07 -11.51
CA ASN A 433 -29.81 1.02 -10.54
C ASN A 433 -29.98 2.45 -11.09
N GLY A 434 -30.31 2.60 -12.38
CA GLY A 434 -30.46 3.89 -13.03
C GLY A 434 -29.15 4.62 -13.30
N LYS A 435 -28.00 3.93 -13.16
CA LYS A 435 -26.66 4.47 -13.44
C LYS A 435 -26.13 3.87 -14.73
N ASN A 436 -25.29 4.63 -15.44
CA ASN A 436 -24.49 4.05 -16.52
C ASN A 436 -23.57 2.95 -15.96
N VAL A 437 -23.18 2.00 -16.81
CA VAL A 437 -22.37 0.84 -16.38
C VAL A 437 -21.08 1.22 -15.65
N VAL A 438 -20.45 2.35 -15.99
CA VAL A 438 -19.20 2.81 -15.34
C VAL A 438 -19.45 3.25 -13.90
N ARG A 439 -20.47 4.09 -13.68
CA ARG A 439 -20.89 4.50 -12.32
C ARG A 439 -21.36 3.32 -11.48
N TYR A 440 -22.09 2.39 -12.07
CA TYR A 440 -22.56 1.22 -11.34
C TYR A 440 -21.40 0.36 -10.82
N ILE A 441 -20.40 0.08 -11.67
CA ILE A 441 -19.22 -0.70 -11.28
C ILE A 441 -18.39 0.04 -10.21
N ALA A 442 -18.24 1.36 -10.32
CA ALA A 442 -17.48 2.15 -9.35
C ALA A 442 -18.23 2.32 -8.01
N GLU A 443 -19.45 2.83 -8.05
CA GLU A 443 -20.20 3.27 -6.87
C GLU A 443 -20.91 2.12 -6.15
N ASP A 444 -21.55 1.21 -6.90
CA ASP A 444 -22.39 0.16 -6.31
C ASP A 444 -21.57 -1.10 -6.02
N LEU A 445 -20.60 -1.42 -6.89
CA LEU A 445 -19.76 -2.62 -6.73
C LEU A 445 -18.41 -2.33 -6.06
N GLY A 446 -18.06 -1.06 -5.86
CA GLY A 446 -16.85 -0.63 -5.15
C GLY A 446 -15.55 -0.95 -5.90
N MET A 447 -15.58 -1.00 -7.24
CA MET A 447 -14.44 -1.40 -8.07
C MET A 447 -13.65 -0.19 -8.56
N SER A 448 -12.32 -0.36 -8.71
CA SER A 448 -11.47 0.68 -9.28
C SER A 448 -11.67 0.74 -10.79
N VAL A 449 -11.89 1.94 -11.33
CA VAL A 449 -12.05 2.22 -12.77
C VAL A 449 -10.90 3.08 -13.26
N GLY A 450 -10.15 2.60 -14.24
CA GLY A 450 -8.96 3.29 -14.77
C GLY A 450 -8.89 3.34 -16.29
N PRO A 451 -7.97 4.14 -16.84
CA PRO A 451 -7.74 4.22 -18.28
C PRO A 451 -6.92 3.01 -18.80
N HIS A 452 -7.34 2.44 -19.94
CA HIS A 452 -6.54 1.51 -20.73
C HIS A 452 -6.24 2.10 -22.11
N CYS A 453 -4.97 2.35 -22.40
CA CYS A 453 -4.54 2.98 -23.65
C CYS A 453 -3.23 2.37 -24.16
N HIS A 454 -3.07 2.31 -25.48
CA HIS A 454 -1.81 1.92 -26.15
C HIS A 454 -1.21 3.09 -26.96
N GLU A 455 -1.85 4.26 -26.96
CA GLU A 455 -1.40 5.51 -27.58
C GLU A 455 -1.05 5.42 -29.07
N ASN A 456 -1.75 4.53 -29.78
CA ASN A 456 -1.55 4.28 -31.21
C ASN A 456 -2.77 4.63 -32.08
N MET A 457 -3.83 5.20 -31.47
CA MET A 457 -5.12 5.45 -32.12
C MET A 457 -5.57 6.93 -32.04
N GLY A 458 -4.64 7.86 -31.81
CA GLY A 458 -4.93 9.31 -31.81
C GLY A 458 -5.69 9.82 -30.58
N TYR A 459 -5.57 9.10 -29.46
CA TYR A 459 -6.02 9.53 -28.13
C TYR A 459 -5.03 8.95 -27.10
N ASN A 460 -4.95 9.58 -25.92
CA ASN A 460 -4.04 9.17 -24.86
C ASN A 460 -4.76 8.83 -23.54
N TYR A 461 -3.99 8.57 -22.48
CA TYR A 461 -4.54 8.25 -21.16
C TYR A 461 -5.41 9.36 -20.56
N ALA A 462 -4.99 10.63 -20.71
CA ALA A 462 -5.75 11.77 -20.20
C ALA A 462 -7.12 11.90 -20.90
N ASP A 463 -7.17 11.55 -22.20
CA ASP A 463 -8.43 11.53 -22.95
C ASP A 463 -9.41 10.47 -22.44
N ASN A 464 -8.93 9.26 -22.17
CA ASN A 464 -9.75 8.22 -21.54
C ASN A 464 -10.23 8.65 -20.15
N CYS A 465 -9.36 9.25 -19.34
CA CYS A 465 -9.71 9.76 -18.02
C CYS A 465 -10.77 10.85 -18.10
N CYS A 466 -10.70 11.75 -19.08
CA CYS A 466 -11.73 12.75 -19.33
C CYS A 466 -13.09 12.11 -19.63
N LEU A 467 -13.13 11.01 -20.39
CA LEU A 467 -14.37 10.28 -20.64
C LEU A 467 -14.92 9.61 -19.37
N ILE A 468 -14.05 8.95 -18.58
CA ILE A 468 -14.45 8.32 -17.31
C ILE A 468 -15.03 9.38 -16.34
N ASP A 469 -14.35 10.52 -16.20
CA ASP A 469 -14.80 11.65 -15.37
C ASP A 469 -16.14 12.22 -15.87
N SER A 470 -16.29 12.39 -17.19
CA SER A 470 -17.56 12.85 -17.79
C SER A 470 -18.74 11.91 -17.55
N LEU A 471 -18.46 10.62 -17.31
CA LEU A 471 -19.47 9.62 -16.95
C LEU A 471 -19.81 9.63 -15.45
N GLY A 472 -19.16 10.49 -14.65
CA GLY A 472 -19.42 10.70 -13.23
C GLY A 472 -18.60 9.83 -12.29
N VAL A 473 -17.45 9.33 -12.73
CA VAL A 473 -16.52 8.52 -11.92
C VAL A 473 -15.14 9.14 -11.94
N THR A 474 -14.52 9.31 -10.77
CA THR A 474 -13.11 9.72 -10.70
C THR A 474 -12.22 8.59 -11.24
N PRO A 475 -11.46 8.80 -12.32
CA PRO A 475 -10.57 7.77 -12.86
C PRO A 475 -9.42 7.49 -11.91
N SER A 476 -8.98 6.23 -11.85
CA SER A 476 -7.76 5.87 -11.13
C SER A 476 -6.52 6.49 -11.77
N ASP A 477 -5.47 6.63 -10.99
CA ASP A 477 -4.15 7.13 -11.40
C ASP A 477 -3.22 5.99 -11.89
N VAL A 478 -3.81 4.86 -12.26
CA VAL A 478 -3.09 3.67 -12.71
C VAL A 478 -2.97 3.66 -14.23
N VAL A 479 -1.75 3.52 -14.73
CA VAL A 479 -1.41 3.49 -16.15
C VAL A 479 -1.59 2.06 -16.68
N GLY A 480 -2.80 1.74 -17.17
CA GLY A 480 -3.15 0.44 -17.72
C GLY A 480 -2.68 0.18 -19.15
N GLY A 481 -2.20 -1.03 -19.45
CA GLY A 481 -1.82 -1.43 -20.81
C GLY A 481 -0.45 -0.95 -21.28
N HIS A 482 0.34 -0.40 -20.36
CA HIS A 482 1.70 0.02 -20.61
C HIS A 482 2.65 -1.19 -20.79
N ILE A 483 3.53 -1.09 -21.79
CA ILE A 483 4.64 -2.00 -22.08
C ILE A 483 5.91 -1.21 -21.78
N SER A 484 6.77 -1.73 -20.91
CA SER A 484 8.09 -1.16 -20.63
C SER A 484 9.13 -2.12 -21.17
N ASP A 485 9.84 -1.70 -22.21
CA ASP A 485 10.93 -2.46 -22.80
C ASP A 485 12.16 -1.55 -22.90
N PRO A 486 13.23 -1.81 -22.13
CA PRO A 486 14.45 -0.99 -22.18
C PRO A 486 15.17 -1.12 -23.53
N ASP A 487 14.93 -2.20 -24.28
CA ASP A 487 15.60 -2.47 -25.56
C ASP A 487 14.79 -1.99 -26.78
N ASP A 488 13.52 -1.59 -26.59
CA ASP A 488 12.67 -1.05 -27.65
C ASP A 488 12.31 0.42 -27.39
N SER A 489 12.84 1.32 -28.24
CA SER A 489 12.63 2.76 -28.17
C SER A 489 11.16 3.19 -28.20
N HIS A 490 10.24 2.38 -28.73
CA HIS A 490 8.80 2.69 -28.73
C HIS A 490 8.17 2.59 -27.33
N PHE A 491 8.79 1.84 -26.42
CA PHE A 491 8.27 1.52 -25.09
C PHE A 491 9.09 2.18 -23.95
N GLN A 492 10.03 3.07 -24.30
CA GLN A 492 10.86 3.81 -23.35
C GLN A 492 10.22 5.11 -22.82
N ASN A 493 9.11 5.58 -23.41
CA ASN A 493 8.53 6.90 -23.09
C ASN A 493 7.62 6.91 -21.84
N TRP A 494 7.85 6.00 -20.90
CA TRP A 494 7.06 5.94 -19.65
C TRP A 494 7.40 7.08 -18.69
N GLU A 495 8.61 7.67 -18.79
CA GLU A 495 9.06 8.76 -17.91
C GLU A 495 8.17 9.99 -18.01
N LYS A 496 7.40 10.15 -19.10
CA LYS A 496 6.43 11.23 -19.24
C LYS A 496 5.42 11.24 -18.09
N PHE A 497 5.03 10.08 -17.56
CA PHE A 497 4.05 9.98 -16.47
C PHE A 497 4.56 10.55 -15.13
N ARG A 498 5.84 10.91 -15.02
CA ARG A 498 6.36 11.72 -13.91
C ARG A 498 5.67 13.10 -13.83
N HIS A 499 5.07 13.54 -14.92
CA HIS A 499 4.33 14.80 -15.03
C HIS A 499 2.89 14.56 -15.49
N ALA A 500 2.01 15.53 -15.22
CA ALA A 500 0.65 15.51 -15.76
C ALA A 500 0.68 15.49 -17.30
N GLN A 501 -0.11 14.61 -17.89
CA GLN A 501 -0.30 14.49 -19.32
C GLN A 501 -1.52 15.30 -19.75
N GLN A 502 -1.38 16.05 -20.85
CA GLN A 502 -2.47 16.77 -21.48
C GLN A 502 -3.23 15.84 -22.44
N GLY A 503 -4.56 15.92 -22.49
CA GLY A 503 -5.34 15.19 -23.49
C GLY A 503 -5.04 15.64 -24.93
N GLU A 504 -4.97 14.70 -25.87
CA GLU A 504 -4.85 14.99 -27.30
C GLU A 504 -6.22 15.41 -27.88
N MET A 505 -7.28 14.72 -27.47
CA MET A 505 -8.66 14.99 -27.88
C MET A 505 -9.32 16.03 -26.97
N PHE A 506 -8.93 16.08 -25.70
CA PHE A 506 -9.41 17.05 -24.72
C PHE A 506 -8.25 17.89 -24.14
N PRO A 507 -7.75 18.91 -24.86
CA PRO A 507 -6.58 19.68 -24.45
C PRO A 507 -6.74 20.47 -23.14
N HIS A 508 -7.97 20.61 -22.64
CA HIS A 508 -8.27 21.27 -21.37
C HIS A 508 -8.16 20.31 -20.17
N TYR A 509 -8.13 19.00 -20.42
CA TYR A 509 -8.07 17.97 -19.39
C TYR A 509 -6.63 17.52 -19.19
N PHE A 510 -6.20 17.48 -17.93
CA PHE A 510 -4.87 17.02 -17.52
C PHE A 510 -5.02 15.87 -16.54
N TRP A 511 -4.27 14.80 -16.76
CA TRP A 511 -4.26 13.65 -15.88
C TRP A 511 -2.84 13.21 -15.58
N LYS A 512 -2.57 12.84 -14.33
CA LYS A 512 -1.27 12.32 -13.91
C LYS A 512 -1.45 10.88 -13.47
N GLY A 513 -0.81 9.95 -14.19
CA GLY A 513 -0.64 8.58 -13.72
C GLY A 513 0.44 8.53 -12.64
N ASN A 514 0.16 7.88 -11.51
CA ASN A 514 1.13 7.67 -10.44
C ASN A 514 1.61 6.22 -10.36
N ILE A 515 0.87 5.27 -10.92
CA ILE A 515 1.16 3.83 -10.79
C ILE A 515 1.30 3.18 -12.17
N LEU A 516 2.49 2.67 -12.48
CA LEU A 516 2.77 1.84 -13.66
C LEU A 516 2.47 0.36 -13.36
N THR A 517 1.59 -0.25 -14.15
CA THR A 517 1.32 -1.69 -14.09
C THR A 517 2.01 -2.39 -15.26
N LEU A 518 2.96 -3.27 -14.98
CA LEU A 518 3.85 -3.87 -15.99
C LEU A 518 3.28 -5.13 -16.61
N HIS A 519 3.28 -5.22 -17.94
CA HIS A 519 2.68 -6.36 -18.61
C HIS A 519 3.61 -7.16 -19.54
N ALA A 520 4.65 -6.57 -20.14
CA ALA A 520 5.52 -7.24 -21.10
C ALA A 520 6.57 -6.32 -21.75
N THR A 521 7.48 -6.91 -22.52
CA THR A 521 8.15 -6.35 -23.70
C THR A 521 7.21 -6.35 -24.92
N TYR A 522 7.63 -5.75 -26.05
CA TYR A 522 6.83 -5.76 -27.27
C TYR A 522 6.42 -7.18 -27.72
N LYS A 523 5.12 -7.41 -27.98
CA LYS A 523 4.54 -8.71 -28.38
C LYS A 523 4.74 -9.88 -27.39
N HIS A 524 5.08 -9.60 -26.14
CA HIS A 524 5.34 -10.61 -25.11
C HIS A 524 6.55 -11.54 -25.39
N VAL A 525 7.62 -11.02 -25.99
CA VAL A 525 8.84 -11.79 -26.28
C VAL A 525 9.87 -11.54 -25.18
N ASN A 526 10.19 -12.56 -24.37
CA ASN A 526 11.14 -12.45 -23.23
C ASN A 526 10.72 -11.45 -22.15
N ASN A 527 9.47 -11.53 -21.68
CA ASN A 527 8.98 -10.64 -20.63
C ASN A 527 9.71 -10.91 -19.31
N PRO A 528 10.40 -9.93 -18.72
CA PRO A 528 10.61 -9.96 -17.29
C PRO A 528 9.24 -9.98 -16.61
N GLU A 529 9.03 -10.94 -15.71
CA GLU A 529 7.82 -11.09 -14.92
C GLU A 529 8.16 -10.69 -13.48
N PRO A 530 8.25 -9.39 -13.17
CA PRO A 530 8.64 -8.95 -11.84
C PRO A 530 7.50 -9.16 -10.83
N SER A 531 7.87 -9.43 -9.59
CA SER A 531 7.02 -9.27 -8.41
C SER A 531 7.57 -8.14 -7.53
N GLY A 532 6.70 -7.33 -6.96
CA GLY A 532 7.04 -6.30 -5.98
C GLY A 532 6.69 -4.88 -6.39
N VAL A 533 7.10 -3.93 -5.54
CA VAL A 533 6.80 -2.51 -5.67
C VAL A 533 8.10 -1.73 -5.62
N TRP A 534 8.29 -0.82 -6.58
CA TRP A 534 9.45 0.06 -6.61
C TRP A 534 9.10 1.38 -7.29
N LYS A 535 10.01 2.35 -7.18
CA LYS A 535 9.96 3.60 -7.92
C LYS A 535 11.01 3.52 -9.02
N PRO A 536 10.65 3.40 -10.31
CA PRO A 536 11.62 3.25 -11.39
C PRO A 536 12.58 4.44 -11.44
N LYS A 537 13.89 4.16 -11.50
CA LYS A 537 14.92 5.19 -11.54
C LYS A 537 14.91 5.99 -12.84
N ASP A 538 15.15 5.32 -13.95
CA ASP A 538 15.24 5.93 -15.28
C ASP A 538 15.02 4.88 -16.35
N LYS A 539 14.84 5.30 -17.61
CA LYS A 539 14.56 4.39 -18.73
C LYS A 539 15.56 3.24 -18.91
N ASN A 540 16.82 3.41 -18.51
CA ASN A 540 17.86 2.40 -18.63
C ASN A 540 17.97 1.51 -17.38
N ASN A 541 17.37 1.95 -16.26
CA ASN A 541 17.44 1.30 -14.96
C ASN A 541 16.03 1.10 -14.39
N PHE A 542 15.10 0.62 -15.22
CA PHE A 542 13.68 0.57 -14.88
C PHE A 542 13.40 -0.22 -13.59
N TYR A 543 14.04 -1.37 -13.39
CA TYR A 543 13.89 -2.23 -12.22
C TYR A 543 14.71 -1.79 -11.00
N LYS A 544 15.45 -0.68 -11.10
CA LYS A 544 16.18 -0.13 -9.98
C LYS A 544 15.29 0.87 -9.25
N HIS A 545 15.14 0.67 -7.94
CA HIS A 545 14.41 1.59 -7.08
C HIS A 545 15.17 2.91 -6.91
N ASP A 546 14.45 4.01 -7.02
CA ASP A 546 14.90 5.37 -6.74
C ASP A 546 13.96 6.01 -5.68
N PRO A 547 14.43 6.22 -4.44
CA PRO A 547 13.58 6.75 -3.37
C PRO A 547 13.02 8.15 -3.69
N ASP A 548 13.70 8.92 -4.53
CA ASP A 548 13.34 10.30 -4.87
C ASP A 548 12.38 10.37 -6.07
N ALA A 549 12.18 9.26 -6.77
CA ALA A 549 11.24 9.20 -7.87
C ALA A 549 9.78 9.33 -7.40
N ASN A 550 8.97 9.97 -8.26
CA ASN A 550 7.58 10.33 -7.99
C ASN A 550 6.56 9.45 -8.73
N LEU A 551 7.01 8.29 -9.24
CA LEU A 551 6.21 7.34 -9.99
C LEU A 551 6.45 5.95 -9.42
N TYR A 552 5.37 5.21 -9.18
CA TYR A 552 5.41 3.85 -8.65
C TYR A 552 5.29 2.84 -9.78
N ALA A 553 5.90 1.67 -9.62
CA ALA A 553 5.71 0.51 -10.47
C ALA A 553 5.31 -0.68 -9.61
N ILE A 554 4.33 -1.44 -10.10
CA ILE A 554 3.86 -2.68 -9.48
C ILE A 554 4.12 -3.84 -10.45
N GLY A 555 4.84 -4.85 -9.96
CA GLY A 555 5.08 -6.09 -10.69
C GLY A 555 3.82 -6.97 -10.72
N GLN A 556 3.58 -7.61 -11.87
CA GLN A 556 2.43 -8.47 -12.11
C GLN A 556 2.87 -9.91 -12.43
N TYR A 557 3.70 -10.47 -11.55
CA TYR A 557 4.36 -11.77 -11.70
C TYR A 557 3.48 -12.83 -12.37
N LYS A 558 3.88 -13.30 -13.57
CA LYS A 558 3.20 -14.28 -14.44
C LYS A 558 1.75 -13.97 -14.84
N SER A 559 1.09 -13.02 -14.18
CA SER A 559 -0.26 -12.54 -14.47
C SER A 559 -1.33 -13.65 -14.49
N ASN A 560 -1.13 -14.73 -13.74
CA ASN A 560 -2.03 -15.88 -13.67
C ASN A 560 -2.00 -16.58 -12.30
N LEU A 561 -2.98 -17.45 -12.04
CA LEU A 561 -3.10 -18.18 -10.78
C LEU A 561 -1.86 -19.05 -10.44
N PRO A 562 -1.27 -19.83 -11.37
CA PRO A 562 -0.02 -20.54 -11.10
C PRO A 562 1.10 -19.64 -10.57
N GLY A 563 1.25 -18.44 -11.13
CA GLY A 563 2.19 -17.43 -10.63
C GLY A 563 1.92 -17.01 -9.19
N ILE A 564 0.66 -16.81 -8.82
CA ILE A 564 0.27 -16.52 -7.43
C ILE A 564 0.66 -17.67 -6.50
N VAL A 565 0.37 -18.92 -6.89
CA VAL A 565 0.73 -20.11 -6.11
C VAL A 565 2.24 -20.22 -5.92
N GLU A 566 3.02 -19.89 -6.95
CA GLU A 566 4.47 -19.87 -6.88
C GLU A 566 4.99 -18.82 -5.89
N LEU A 567 4.46 -17.59 -5.92
CA LEU A 567 4.80 -16.56 -4.94
C LEU A 567 4.45 -16.98 -3.51
N VAL A 568 3.29 -17.62 -3.30
CA VAL A 568 2.90 -18.16 -1.99
C VAL A 568 3.89 -19.23 -1.53
N ASN A 569 4.34 -20.10 -2.43
CA ASN A 569 5.34 -21.13 -2.11
C ASN A 569 6.73 -20.54 -1.84
N LEU A 570 7.13 -19.46 -2.55
CA LEU A 570 8.37 -18.75 -2.28
C LEU A 570 8.39 -18.18 -0.86
N TYR A 571 7.29 -17.57 -0.41
CA TYR A 571 7.16 -17.15 0.98
C TYR A 571 7.17 -18.32 1.96
N LYS A 572 6.37 -19.35 1.73
CA LYS A 572 6.26 -20.51 2.64
C LYS A 572 7.57 -21.28 2.79
N SER A 573 8.39 -21.33 1.75
CA SER A 573 9.70 -21.97 1.77
C SER A 573 10.80 -21.11 2.40
N GLY A 574 10.55 -19.81 2.62
CA GLY A 574 11.56 -18.85 3.06
C GLY A 574 12.57 -18.47 1.99
N ALA A 575 12.27 -18.73 0.71
CA ALA A 575 13.14 -18.39 -0.43
C ALA A 575 13.22 -16.87 -0.66
N VAL A 576 12.25 -16.11 -0.14
CA VAL A 576 12.20 -14.65 -0.15
C VAL A 576 11.97 -14.16 1.28
N SER A 577 12.57 -13.02 1.66
CA SER A 577 12.37 -12.41 2.98
C SER A 577 10.91 -12.09 3.25
N LYS A 578 10.47 -12.21 4.50
CA LYS A 578 9.10 -11.86 4.91
C LYS A 578 8.80 -10.36 4.78
N ASP A 579 9.84 -9.52 4.71
CA ASP A 579 9.70 -8.06 4.52
C ASP A 579 9.66 -7.66 3.05
N SER A 580 9.84 -8.62 2.14
CA SER A 580 9.63 -8.36 0.72
C SER A 580 8.14 -8.22 0.49
N MET A 581 7.71 -7.23 -0.28
CA MET A 581 6.33 -7.15 -0.76
C MET A 581 6.22 -7.91 -2.08
N LEU A 582 5.63 -9.11 -2.08
CA LEU A 582 5.36 -9.84 -3.33
C LEU A 582 3.99 -9.44 -3.88
N THR A 583 3.99 -9.00 -5.13
CA THR A 583 2.79 -8.66 -5.88
C THR A 583 2.61 -9.61 -7.05
N GLY A 584 1.37 -9.98 -7.32
CA GLY A 584 1.00 -10.78 -8.48
C GLY A 584 -0.37 -10.37 -8.99
N SER A 585 -0.71 -10.81 -10.20
CA SER A 585 -2.01 -10.46 -10.77
C SER A 585 -2.66 -11.63 -11.49
N VAL A 586 -3.98 -11.56 -11.65
CA VAL A 586 -4.73 -12.38 -12.60
C VAL A 586 -5.31 -11.44 -13.64
N ASN A 587 -4.80 -11.54 -14.87
CA ASN A 587 -5.16 -10.60 -15.94
C ASN A 587 -6.21 -11.21 -16.85
N LEU A 588 -7.28 -10.47 -17.06
CA LEU A 588 -8.44 -10.86 -17.84
C LEU A 588 -8.69 -9.83 -18.93
N SER A 589 -9.20 -10.30 -20.07
CA SER A 589 -9.73 -9.42 -21.11
C SER A 589 -11.25 -9.41 -21.03
N GLN A 590 -11.85 -8.23 -21.14
CA GLN A 590 -13.30 -8.06 -21.27
C GLN A 590 -13.85 -8.86 -22.47
N SER A 591 -13.04 -9.10 -23.51
CA SER A 591 -13.43 -9.91 -24.66
C SER A 591 -13.63 -11.40 -24.38
N GLN A 592 -13.10 -11.89 -23.26
CA GLN A 592 -13.23 -13.28 -22.84
C GLN A 592 -14.51 -13.52 -22.03
N LEU A 593 -15.20 -12.46 -21.60
CA LEU A 593 -16.36 -12.58 -20.72
C LEU A 593 -17.56 -13.11 -21.50
N ASP A 594 -17.93 -14.34 -21.20
CA ASP A 594 -19.22 -14.96 -21.50
C ASP A 594 -19.67 -15.82 -20.32
N SER A 595 -20.90 -16.36 -20.37
CA SER A 595 -21.45 -17.14 -19.26
C SER A 595 -20.63 -18.38 -18.92
N GLN A 596 -19.98 -19.02 -19.91
CA GLN A 596 -19.15 -20.20 -19.69
C GLN A 596 -17.82 -19.82 -19.03
N PHE A 597 -17.20 -18.73 -19.49
CA PHE A 597 -15.99 -18.20 -18.91
C PHE A 597 -16.21 -17.76 -17.46
N ILE A 598 -17.26 -16.98 -17.19
CA ILE A 598 -17.57 -16.46 -15.84
C ILE A 598 -17.75 -17.62 -14.86
N SER A 599 -18.56 -18.63 -15.22
CA SER A 599 -18.79 -19.81 -14.38
C SER A 599 -17.52 -20.63 -14.15
N SER A 600 -16.69 -20.79 -15.18
CA SER A 600 -15.40 -21.47 -15.09
C SER A 600 -14.41 -20.70 -14.21
N PHE A 601 -14.34 -19.37 -14.37
CA PHE A 601 -13.47 -18.51 -13.58
C PHE A 601 -13.84 -18.58 -12.10
N GLU A 602 -15.14 -18.46 -11.78
CA GLU A 602 -15.65 -18.54 -10.41
C GLU A 602 -15.28 -19.89 -9.77
N SER A 603 -15.60 -20.99 -10.46
CA SER A 603 -15.43 -22.35 -9.92
C SER A 603 -13.97 -22.79 -9.79
N ASN A 604 -13.07 -22.27 -10.64
CA ASN A 604 -11.70 -22.75 -10.74
C ASN A 604 -10.68 -21.75 -10.21
N THR A 605 -10.72 -20.50 -10.69
CA THR A 605 -9.70 -19.50 -10.36
C THR A 605 -10.07 -18.77 -9.08
N LEU A 606 -11.27 -18.18 -9.02
CA LEU A 606 -11.71 -17.41 -7.87
C LEU A 606 -11.80 -18.30 -6.62
N ALA A 607 -12.42 -19.48 -6.71
CA ALA A 607 -12.50 -20.41 -5.59
C ALA A 607 -11.13 -20.75 -4.96
N LYS A 608 -10.07 -20.88 -5.78
CA LYS A 608 -8.70 -21.11 -5.29
C LYS A 608 -8.09 -19.86 -4.64
N LEU A 609 -8.30 -18.69 -5.23
CA LEU A 609 -7.88 -17.42 -4.64
C LEU A 609 -8.57 -17.19 -3.28
N LEU A 610 -9.88 -17.40 -3.20
CA LEU A 610 -10.64 -17.30 -1.94
C LEU A 610 -10.12 -18.30 -0.90
N SER A 611 -9.84 -19.55 -1.28
CA SER A 611 -9.25 -20.52 -0.36
C SER A 611 -7.88 -20.09 0.18
N MET A 612 -7.02 -19.47 -0.63
CA MET A 612 -5.73 -18.93 -0.17
C MET A 612 -5.92 -17.67 0.70
N ARG A 613 -6.87 -16.80 0.34
CA ARG A 613 -7.22 -15.61 1.12
C ARG A 613 -7.70 -16.00 2.51
N ASP A 614 -8.61 -16.97 2.61
CA ASP A 614 -9.21 -17.42 3.86
C ASP A 614 -8.19 -18.13 4.78
N LYS A 615 -7.09 -18.65 4.20
CA LYS A 615 -5.92 -19.16 4.94
C LYS A 615 -4.93 -18.07 5.36
N GLY A 616 -5.16 -16.82 4.97
CA GLY A 616 -4.25 -15.70 5.21
C GLY A 616 -2.97 -15.76 4.38
N GLU A 617 -2.97 -16.46 3.25
CA GLU A 617 -1.79 -16.62 2.37
C GLU A 617 -1.69 -15.50 1.31
N ILE A 618 -2.83 -14.90 0.97
CA ILE A 618 -2.90 -13.79 0.02
C ILE A 618 -3.86 -12.69 0.49
N LYS A 619 -3.69 -11.49 -0.05
CA LYS A 619 -4.68 -10.40 0.02
C LYS A 619 -5.09 -10.00 -1.39
N ILE A 620 -6.38 -10.05 -1.69
CA ILE A 620 -6.91 -9.62 -2.99
C ILE A 620 -7.34 -8.17 -2.89
N ILE A 621 -6.61 -7.25 -3.53
CA ILE A 621 -6.75 -5.80 -3.35
C ILE A 621 -6.52 -5.03 -4.66
N THR A 622 -6.84 -3.73 -4.67
CA THR A 622 -6.58 -2.84 -5.82
C THR A 622 -5.11 -2.42 -5.90
N PHE A 623 -4.68 -1.86 -7.04
CA PHE A 623 -3.31 -1.34 -7.17
C PHE A 623 -3.04 -0.15 -6.25
N ASN A 624 -4.03 0.72 -6.02
CA ASN A 624 -3.90 1.83 -5.07
C ASN A 624 -3.69 1.31 -3.64
N GLN A 625 -4.47 0.31 -3.22
CA GLN A 625 -4.31 -0.34 -1.91
C GLN A 625 -2.93 -1.00 -1.74
N VAL A 626 -2.36 -1.55 -2.81
CA VAL A 626 -0.96 -2.04 -2.80
C VAL A 626 0.00 -0.91 -2.44
N ILE A 627 -0.12 0.27 -3.06
CA ILE A 627 0.75 1.41 -2.75
C ILE A 627 0.53 1.94 -1.32
N ASP A 628 -0.72 2.00 -0.85
CA ASP A 628 -1.04 2.46 0.51
C ASP A 628 -0.42 1.54 1.58
N ILE A 629 -0.50 0.22 1.35
CA ILE A 629 0.14 -0.78 2.20
C ILE A 629 1.67 -0.69 2.10
N TRP A 630 2.21 -0.52 0.89
CA TRP A 630 3.65 -0.37 0.69
C TRP A 630 4.22 0.85 1.46
N LYS A 631 3.53 1.99 1.41
CA LYS A 631 3.90 3.19 2.18
C LYS A 631 3.81 2.98 3.69
N SER A 632 2.72 2.37 4.17
CA SER A 632 2.45 2.24 5.61
C SER A 632 3.17 1.08 6.29
N SER A 633 3.47 0.00 5.56
CA SER A 633 3.94 -1.27 6.13
C SER A 633 5.33 -1.68 5.63
N PHE A 634 5.81 -1.11 4.53
CA PHE A 634 7.10 -1.45 3.91
C PHE A 634 8.05 -0.25 3.81
N ASP A 635 7.71 0.89 4.43
CA ASP A 635 8.58 2.07 4.54
C ASP A 635 9.13 2.56 3.19
N THR A 636 8.34 2.40 2.13
CA THR A 636 8.73 2.71 0.74
C THR A 636 10.01 2.02 0.25
N SER A 637 10.44 0.94 0.92
CA SER A 637 11.58 0.14 0.51
C SER A 637 11.26 -0.59 -0.79
N GLY A 638 12.00 -0.26 -1.85
CA GLY A 638 11.83 -0.88 -3.15
C GLY A 638 12.19 -2.36 -3.13
N PHE A 639 11.32 -3.19 -3.69
CA PHE A 639 11.57 -4.62 -3.87
C PHE A 639 11.19 -5.05 -5.28
N VAL A 640 12.11 -5.75 -5.95
CA VAL A 640 11.88 -6.36 -7.26
C VAL A 640 12.41 -7.78 -7.24
N TYR A 641 11.50 -8.74 -7.32
CA TYR A 641 11.82 -10.14 -7.56
C TYR A 641 11.62 -10.46 -9.03
N ASN A 642 12.67 -10.94 -9.69
CA ASN A 642 12.59 -11.52 -11.02
C ASN A 642 12.84 -13.02 -10.88
N ALA A 643 12.04 -13.85 -11.55
CA ALA A 643 12.36 -15.27 -11.65
C ALA A 643 13.77 -15.42 -12.26
N PRO A 644 14.66 -16.24 -11.67
CA PRO A 644 15.93 -16.54 -12.33
C PRO A 644 15.66 -17.14 -13.70
N GLU A 645 16.40 -16.71 -14.73
CA GLU A 645 16.38 -17.39 -16.03
C GLU A 645 16.63 -18.87 -15.77
N GLN A 646 15.68 -19.73 -16.19
CA GLN A 646 15.77 -21.16 -15.95
C GLN A 646 17.02 -21.72 -16.63
N THR A 647 18.09 -21.93 -15.86
CA THR A 647 19.06 -22.97 -16.17
C THR A 647 18.39 -24.30 -15.91
N ASP A 648 18.23 -25.07 -16.98
CA ASP A 648 17.76 -26.45 -17.03
C ASP A 648 18.09 -27.27 -15.76
N SER A 649 17.13 -27.37 -14.84
CA SER A 649 17.04 -28.46 -13.87
C SER A 649 15.65 -28.54 -13.23
N ARG A 650 14.82 -29.41 -13.79
CA ARG A 650 13.81 -30.25 -13.11
C ARG A 650 12.92 -29.58 -12.06
N VAL A 651 12.01 -28.69 -12.48
CA VAL A 651 10.70 -28.51 -11.83
C VAL A 651 9.67 -28.13 -12.92
N ASP A 652 9.28 -29.09 -13.75
CA ASP A 652 8.20 -28.92 -14.75
C ASP A 652 7.13 -30.03 -14.63
N ASP A 653 7.14 -30.74 -13.50
CA ASP A 653 6.07 -31.66 -13.14
C ASP A 653 5.11 -30.95 -12.17
N LEU A 654 4.00 -30.44 -12.71
CA LEU A 654 2.65 -30.35 -12.12
C LEU A 654 1.88 -29.11 -12.61
N ILE A 655 1.13 -29.34 -13.69
CA ILE A 655 -0.25 -28.89 -14.01
C ILE A 655 -0.33 -28.38 -15.46
N ILE A 656 -0.52 -29.33 -16.38
CA ILE A 656 -0.99 -29.06 -17.74
C ILE A 656 -2.50 -29.20 -17.73
N ASP A 657 -3.24 -28.08 -17.73
CA ASP A 657 -4.65 -28.16 -17.39
C ASP A 657 -5.58 -28.64 -18.51
N ASN A 658 -5.14 -28.77 -19.78
CA ASN A 658 -5.96 -29.34 -20.87
C ASN A 658 -5.15 -29.85 -22.08
N PHE A 659 -5.75 -30.75 -22.88
CA PHE A 659 -5.27 -31.08 -24.23
C PHE A 659 -5.41 -29.85 -25.14
N ARG A 660 -4.34 -29.43 -25.81
CA ARG A 660 -4.34 -28.23 -26.67
C ARG A 660 -3.55 -28.45 -27.94
N LEU A 661 -4.16 -28.22 -29.09
CA LEU A 661 -3.48 -28.07 -30.38
C LEU A 661 -3.33 -26.57 -30.69
N GLU A 662 -2.12 -26.10 -30.96
CA GLU A 662 -1.83 -24.69 -31.27
C GLU A 662 -1.88 -24.40 -32.76
N GLN A 663 -1.97 -23.12 -33.12
CA GLN A 663 -1.86 -22.68 -34.51
C GLN A 663 -0.42 -22.95 -35.01
N ASN A 664 -0.28 -23.55 -36.18
CA ASN A 664 1.03 -23.80 -36.78
C ASN A 664 1.77 -22.47 -37.03
N SER A 665 3.09 -22.46 -36.85
CA SER A 665 3.94 -21.28 -37.08
C SER A 665 5.17 -21.65 -37.92
N PRO A 666 5.44 -20.94 -39.04
CA PRO A 666 4.64 -19.86 -39.62
C PRO A 666 3.31 -20.33 -40.24
N ASN A 667 2.33 -19.44 -40.39
CA ASN A 667 1.10 -19.64 -41.17
C ASN A 667 0.61 -18.29 -41.78
N PRO A 668 0.64 -18.09 -43.12
CA PRO A 668 1.03 -19.06 -44.14
C PRO A 668 2.51 -19.46 -44.08
N PHE A 669 2.85 -20.63 -44.63
CA PHE A 669 4.22 -21.12 -44.72
C PHE A 669 4.58 -21.53 -46.15
N ASN A 670 5.89 -21.57 -46.47
CA ASN A 670 6.41 -21.82 -47.81
C ASN A 670 7.51 -22.88 -47.92
N SER A 671 7.96 -23.45 -46.79
CA SER A 671 9.03 -24.47 -46.74
C SER A 671 8.81 -25.51 -45.66
N HIS A 672 8.45 -25.08 -44.46
CA HIS A 672 8.07 -25.93 -43.35
C HIS A 672 7.21 -25.13 -42.36
N THR A 673 6.50 -25.83 -41.49
CA THR A 673 5.77 -25.21 -40.38
C THR A 673 5.84 -26.08 -39.15
N THR A 674 5.85 -25.45 -37.98
CA THR A 674 5.90 -26.14 -36.70
C THR A 674 4.52 -26.16 -36.07
N ILE A 675 4.06 -27.34 -35.67
CA ILE A 675 2.80 -27.57 -34.98
C ILE A 675 3.12 -27.93 -33.53
N ASN A 676 2.69 -27.05 -32.61
CA ASN A 676 2.81 -27.29 -31.19
C ASN A 676 1.51 -27.89 -30.65
N TYR A 677 1.63 -28.86 -29.76
CA TYR A 677 0.49 -29.38 -29.02
C TYR A 677 0.88 -29.76 -27.58
N THR A 678 -0.12 -29.86 -26.72
CA THR A 678 0.04 -30.12 -25.29
C THR A 678 -0.86 -31.28 -24.89
N ILE A 679 -0.34 -32.20 -24.08
CA ILE A 679 -1.11 -33.28 -23.48
C ILE A 679 -1.01 -33.28 -21.96
N ARG A 680 -2.17 -33.45 -21.31
CA ARG A 680 -2.37 -33.30 -19.86
C ARG A 680 -1.90 -34.50 -19.06
N GLU A 681 -2.02 -35.69 -19.64
CA GLU A 681 -1.69 -36.97 -19.02
C GLU A 681 -1.14 -37.92 -20.07
N GLU A 682 -0.49 -39.01 -19.64
CA GLU A 682 0.02 -40.00 -20.56
C GLU A 682 -1.11 -40.54 -21.45
N SER A 683 -0.98 -40.34 -22.75
CA SER A 683 -2.04 -40.61 -23.71
C SER A 683 -1.50 -41.15 -25.03
N GLU A 684 -2.33 -41.91 -25.74
CA GLU A 684 -2.09 -42.29 -27.12
C GLU A 684 -2.43 -41.13 -28.05
N VAL A 685 -1.42 -40.59 -28.74
CA VAL A 685 -1.53 -39.42 -29.62
C VAL A 685 -1.44 -39.85 -31.08
N CYS A 686 -2.24 -39.20 -31.93
CA CYS A 686 -2.11 -39.25 -33.39
C CYS A 686 -2.30 -37.85 -33.99
N LEU A 687 -1.22 -37.27 -34.52
CA LEU A 687 -1.22 -36.00 -35.22
C LEU A 687 -1.09 -36.24 -36.73
N SER A 688 -2.10 -35.84 -37.50
CA SER A 688 -2.16 -36.06 -38.95
C SER A 688 -2.53 -34.80 -39.73
N VAL A 689 -2.00 -34.67 -40.93
CA VAL A 689 -2.36 -33.67 -41.93
C VAL A 689 -3.37 -34.25 -42.92
N LEU A 690 -4.39 -33.46 -43.25
CA LEU A 690 -5.48 -33.78 -44.16
C LEU A 690 -5.62 -32.66 -45.21
N ASN A 691 -6.13 -32.99 -46.39
CA ASN A 691 -6.55 -31.98 -47.35
C ASN A 691 -7.98 -31.46 -47.04
N MET A 692 -8.46 -30.49 -47.82
CA MET A 692 -9.80 -29.90 -47.63
C MET A 692 -10.96 -30.88 -47.84
N SER A 693 -10.76 -31.99 -48.54
CA SER A 693 -11.75 -33.07 -48.67
C SER A 693 -11.70 -34.05 -47.48
N GLY A 694 -10.87 -33.78 -46.47
CA GLY A 694 -10.65 -34.66 -45.32
C GLY A 694 -9.80 -35.90 -45.64
N ARG A 695 -9.22 -35.98 -46.85
CA ARG A 695 -8.33 -37.09 -47.23
C ARG A 695 -7.00 -36.94 -46.50
N HIS A 696 -6.53 -38.05 -45.96
CA HIS A 696 -5.23 -38.16 -45.31
C HIS A 696 -4.09 -37.78 -46.25
N VAL A 697 -3.18 -36.94 -45.76
CA VAL A 697 -1.97 -36.48 -46.47
C VAL A 697 -0.73 -37.05 -45.80
N ARG A 698 -0.60 -36.90 -44.47
CA ARG A 698 0.56 -37.40 -43.73
C ARG A 698 0.28 -37.61 -42.25
N THR A 699 0.84 -38.65 -41.65
CA THR A 699 0.94 -38.73 -40.18
C THR A 699 2.27 -38.12 -39.73
N LEU A 700 2.19 -37.08 -38.88
CA LEU A 700 3.37 -36.39 -38.36
C LEU A 700 3.88 -37.04 -37.09
N GLU A 701 2.97 -37.54 -36.24
CA GLU A 701 3.33 -38.19 -34.99
C GLU A 701 2.26 -39.19 -34.56
N GLN A 702 2.67 -40.37 -34.07
CA GLN A 702 1.78 -41.40 -33.56
C GLN A 702 2.45 -42.23 -32.45
N GLY A 703 1.76 -42.43 -31.32
CA GLY A 703 2.21 -43.30 -30.23
C GLY A 703 1.82 -42.81 -28.83
N ARG A 704 2.22 -43.55 -27.79
CA ARG A 704 2.06 -43.12 -26.39
C ARG A 704 3.06 -42.03 -26.04
N LYS A 705 2.58 -40.96 -25.40
CA LYS A 705 3.37 -39.81 -24.96
C LYS A 705 2.98 -39.47 -23.52
N GLY A 706 3.96 -39.12 -22.69
CA GLY A 706 3.73 -38.64 -21.31
C GLY A 706 3.09 -37.25 -21.29
N ALA A 707 2.65 -36.76 -20.13
CA ALA A 707 2.19 -35.38 -20.01
C ALA A 707 3.30 -34.41 -20.47
N GLY A 708 2.97 -33.40 -21.28
CA GLY A 708 3.98 -32.48 -21.78
C GLY A 708 3.54 -31.64 -22.97
N ARG A 709 4.42 -30.70 -23.35
CA ARG A 709 4.33 -29.95 -24.60
C ARG A 709 5.20 -30.61 -25.65
N TYR A 710 4.70 -30.69 -26.87
CA TYR A 710 5.32 -31.34 -28.01
C TYR A 710 5.32 -30.41 -29.21
N SER A 711 6.36 -30.51 -30.03
CA SER A 711 6.57 -29.67 -31.22
C SER A 711 6.95 -30.55 -32.40
N VAL A 712 6.18 -30.48 -33.48
CA VAL A 712 6.35 -31.34 -34.66
C VAL A 712 6.39 -30.50 -35.92
N SER A 713 7.41 -30.69 -36.76
CA SER A 713 7.55 -29.96 -38.03
C SER A 713 6.93 -30.74 -39.19
N TRP A 714 6.28 -30.03 -40.11
CA TRP A 714 5.83 -30.56 -41.40
C TRP A 714 6.55 -29.85 -42.56
N ASP A 715 7.16 -30.65 -43.44
CA ASP A 715 8.02 -30.21 -44.56
C ASP A 715 7.30 -30.26 -45.93
N MET A 716 5.98 -30.11 -45.94
CA MET A 716 5.14 -30.10 -47.15
C MET A 716 5.13 -31.42 -47.95
N LYS A 717 5.48 -32.56 -47.35
CA LYS A 717 5.40 -33.86 -48.04
C LYS A 717 4.25 -34.72 -47.51
N ASP A 718 3.70 -35.54 -48.39
CA ASP A 718 2.76 -36.62 -48.03
C ASP A 718 3.50 -37.87 -47.50
N ASP A 719 2.75 -38.92 -47.15
CA ASP A 719 3.33 -40.18 -46.68
C ASP A 719 4.20 -40.92 -47.74
N ASN A 720 4.06 -40.58 -49.03
CA ASN A 720 4.93 -41.11 -50.10
C ASN A 720 6.17 -40.23 -50.31
N ASN A 721 6.41 -39.26 -49.42
CA ASN A 721 7.52 -38.30 -49.49
C ASN A 721 7.45 -37.39 -50.73
N LEU A 722 6.27 -37.23 -51.33
CA LEU A 722 6.02 -36.33 -52.45
C LEU A 722 5.55 -34.97 -51.95
N THR A 723 6.07 -33.89 -52.53
CA THR A 723 5.69 -32.52 -52.15
C THR A 723 4.25 -32.22 -52.56
N VAL A 724 3.46 -31.72 -51.63
CA VAL A 724 2.07 -31.33 -51.87
C VAL A 724 1.96 -29.91 -52.48
N GLY A 725 0.85 -29.61 -53.13
CA GLY A 725 0.63 -28.31 -53.79
C GLY A 725 0.25 -27.19 -52.83
N SER A 726 0.35 -25.93 -53.25
CA SER A 726 -0.17 -24.79 -52.49
C SER A 726 -1.66 -24.93 -52.24
N GLY A 727 -2.13 -24.48 -51.07
CA GLY A 727 -3.53 -24.58 -50.70
C GLY A 727 -3.76 -24.62 -49.20
N VAL A 728 -5.02 -24.80 -48.83
CA VAL A 728 -5.43 -24.96 -47.44
C VAL A 728 -5.35 -26.43 -47.06
N TYR A 729 -4.74 -26.70 -45.92
CA TYR A 729 -4.67 -28.03 -45.31
C TYR A 729 -5.27 -27.97 -43.91
N LEU A 730 -5.71 -29.12 -43.41
CA LEU A 730 -6.13 -29.29 -42.03
C LEU A 730 -5.11 -30.17 -41.31
N TYR A 731 -4.89 -29.95 -40.02
CA TYR A 731 -4.17 -30.88 -39.17
C TYR A 731 -5.02 -31.22 -37.95
N SER A 732 -4.99 -32.49 -37.57
CA SER A 732 -5.86 -33.08 -36.57
C SER A 732 -5.01 -33.77 -35.51
N LEU A 733 -5.22 -33.38 -34.25
CA LEU A 733 -4.71 -34.09 -33.08
C LEU A 733 -5.82 -34.99 -32.53
N LYS A 734 -5.56 -36.29 -32.47
CA LYS A 734 -6.42 -37.26 -31.78
C LYS A 734 -5.72 -37.78 -30.54
N ILE A 735 -6.47 -37.93 -29.45
CA ILE A 735 -5.95 -38.40 -28.16
C ILE A 735 -6.87 -39.48 -27.62
N ASN A 736 -6.30 -40.63 -27.29
CA ASN A 736 -6.99 -41.83 -26.77
C ASN A 736 -8.21 -42.24 -27.61
N GLY A 737 -8.19 -41.96 -28.92
CA GLY A 737 -9.29 -42.22 -29.86
C GLY A 737 -10.55 -41.35 -29.70
N ASN A 738 -10.73 -40.70 -28.55
CA ASN A 738 -12.00 -40.03 -28.18
C ASN A 738 -11.93 -38.50 -28.28
N TYR A 739 -10.77 -37.90 -28.05
CA TYR A 739 -10.60 -36.45 -28.18
C TYR A 739 -10.02 -36.12 -29.56
N LYS A 740 -10.60 -35.12 -30.24
CA LYS A 740 -10.14 -34.66 -31.56
C LYS A 740 -10.19 -33.14 -31.65
N GLN A 741 -9.05 -32.51 -31.93
CA GLN A 741 -8.96 -31.10 -32.26
C GLN A 741 -8.39 -30.92 -33.67
N VAL A 742 -8.99 -30.03 -34.47
CA VAL A 742 -8.58 -29.77 -35.86
C VAL A 742 -8.29 -28.29 -36.03
N ARG A 743 -7.24 -27.95 -36.76
CA ARG A 743 -6.91 -26.58 -37.16
C ARG A 743 -6.56 -26.52 -38.65
N LYS A 744 -6.66 -25.32 -39.22
CA LYS A 744 -6.31 -25.05 -40.62
C LYS A 744 -4.92 -24.45 -40.75
N MET A 745 -4.23 -24.74 -41.84
CA MET A 745 -2.96 -24.13 -42.22
C MET A 745 -2.95 -23.81 -43.72
N ILE A 746 -2.19 -22.79 -44.11
CA ILE A 746 -2.12 -22.29 -45.48
C ILE A 746 -0.69 -22.47 -46.00
N LEU A 747 -0.54 -23.27 -47.05
CA LEU A 747 0.72 -23.45 -47.76
C LEU A 747 0.73 -22.56 -49.01
N ILE A 748 1.71 -21.66 -49.10
CA ILE A 748 1.96 -20.79 -50.25
C ILE A 748 3.33 -21.16 -50.83
N LYS A 749 3.39 -21.48 -52.12
CA LYS A 749 4.68 -21.65 -52.83
C LYS A 749 5.03 -20.39 -53.58
#